data_AF-A0A8D8J8T3-F1
#
_entry.id   AF-A0A8D8J8T3-F1
#
_cell.length_a   1.000
_cell.length_b   1.000
_cell.length_c   1.000
_cell.angle_alpha   90.00
_cell.angle_beta   90.00
_cell.angle_gamma   90.00
#
_symmetry.space_group_name_H-M   'P 1'
#
loop_
_entity.id
_entity.type
_entity.pdbx_description
1 polymer ?
#
loop_
_entity_poly.entity_id
_entity_poly.type
_entity_poly.pdbx_seq_one_letter_code
_entity_poly.pdbx_strand_id
1 'polypeptide(L)'
;DSKNERTYHYNLLTTGLNKLATNREHFLEADTVRGLSKIYVDFIRENGNELNLEALEAALQAYLGTFSHNVGHLEEDLFRCFFESKRIGKPMVKLAAFLLARDSRLEAAFLELIPGNVSKKELIYPLMNVAFQKSVFKEDSEEHKKLLGTVYNEFKSGLNKTIEKPGKAAVIYKENTIANQQLLQRCMPKNECVDFAKKKLKLDSIEVYQLKLMMEIYRKAFESCKEDATQLRVVYSNVFNVLLQFFNILLKVNDLLKEVEKLNEIVLATFSWVKLHSNCKELHGLEFKEIIETSNWTNFCKLALKTGIDTQKSPENPSRLDERLHVLLKITAILVDLFYADNSSPAEIATLYELALSHSRFLDVILVPFQFKVKKSLVHLLLILARKNHSVMDKKHIPILLGSYGATLTETNRFILALIQHYERSGVHIHEFRPFLWGDAAIKHFSLGQDSANQQTLFRTNNAEVFALLNREKMINTLQSFPVWRKLNANWQLPEVNFDELKNGSSVGRYPAMSEIERFVEDKKQRVPPRLLEHCAGKKEVLAAIYDPAFLLPMLGYLFAPEATDVLDLAGKVGALALPFACLASTDEHMRLAAASVIVRIKGHLELSRKFIDSKFWLHMFTAVQNGLAALRGNKRPADSETVKRKIPKPAFLSSLFIAETVNVLSDVLNELHSTLTRYFMLKDTFDFRAVPNFLVMFHSSEVKHNTHRHFILETIYNGLKTHEDFMVLRTSPVIRALLEFYGSTLSNRDLNILILNTLNSIVKIPKSCEVMLNSLGFLTWLSERIEHVESFHFETIEAFLGIISNAWYSAVIQRKEFNMKQLSRSVLIMLLKLLPLFSTRSSSKTLSRFLNLLEKTTKENPANIALINKEVLDIMLEYFAKLFEEQFWHVRYVLVNGSANAEDCQSLGEKLLASGMDESTAYIVLTLKRFVIRWQAAQQQQGVVSK
;
A
#
# COMPACT_ATOMS: atom_id res chain seq x y z
N ASP A 1 -7.85 -13.01 64.94
CA ASP A 1 -8.71 -12.61 63.79
C ASP A 1 -8.88 -11.10 63.58
N SER A 2 -7.80 -10.29 63.56
CA SER A 2 -7.88 -8.86 63.17
C SER A 2 -6.65 -8.33 62.40
N LYS A 3 -5.82 -9.20 61.82
CA LYS A 3 -4.57 -8.78 61.12
C LYS A 3 -4.76 -8.28 59.68
N ASN A 4 -6.00 -8.20 59.17
CA ASN A 4 -6.28 -7.85 57.77
C ASN A 4 -7.31 -6.71 57.61
N GLU A 5 -7.64 -5.97 58.66
CA GLU A 5 -8.48 -4.78 58.50
C GLU A 5 -7.69 -3.68 57.80
N ARG A 6 -8.06 -3.42 56.53
CA ARG A 6 -7.51 -2.32 55.75
C ARG A 6 -7.86 -1.01 56.46
N THR A 7 -6.83 -0.27 56.86
CA THR A 7 -7.00 1.01 57.54
C THR A 7 -7.75 2.02 56.65
N TYR A 8 -8.44 2.96 57.27
CA TYR A 8 -9.06 4.09 56.55
C TYR A 8 -8.04 4.80 55.64
N HIS A 9 -6.79 4.96 56.12
CA HIS A 9 -5.69 5.58 55.37
C HIS A 9 -5.31 4.80 54.10
N TYR A 10 -5.31 3.46 54.15
CA TYR A 10 -5.05 2.63 52.97
C TYR A 10 -6.13 2.81 51.88
N ASN A 11 -7.40 2.84 52.28
CA ASN A 11 -8.52 3.04 51.36
C ASN A 11 -8.53 4.48 50.80
N LEU A 12 -8.16 5.47 51.62
CA LEU A 12 -8.04 6.86 51.18
C LEU A 12 -6.91 7.04 50.17
N LEU A 13 -5.73 6.44 50.43
CA LEU A 13 -4.57 6.51 49.54
C LEU A 13 -4.87 5.88 48.18
N THR A 14 -5.43 4.67 48.16
CA THR A 14 -5.78 3.97 46.91
C THR A 14 -6.85 4.72 46.11
N THR A 15 -7.87 5.25 46.77
CA THR A 15 -8.91 6.07 46.12
C THR A 15 -8.34 7.38 45.59
N GLY A 16 -7.45 8.03 46.35
CA GLY A 16 -6.77 9.26 45.96
C GLY A 16 -5.90 9.09 44.72
N LEU A 17 -5.05 8.05 44.70
CA LEU A 17 -4.22 7.71 43.54
C LEU A 17 -5.06 7.43 42.28
N ASN A 18 -6.16 6.69 42.41
CA ASN A 18 -7.06 6.41 41.30
C ASN A 18 -7.76 7.68 40.78
N LYS A 19 -8.21 8.57 41.67
CA LYS A 19 -8.79 9.87 41.27
C LYS A 19 -7.78 10.76 40.57
N LEU A 20 -6.53 10.80 41.05
CA LEU A 20 -5.46 11.54 40.40
C LEU A 20 -5.15 10.98 39.01
N ALA A 21 -5.10 9.65 38.87
CA ALA A 21 -4.89 8.99 37.59
C ALA A 21 -5.97 9.38 36.55
N THR A 22 -7.21 9.63 36.99
CA THR A 22 -8.31 10.08 36.12
C THR A 22 -8.33 11.58 35.86
N ASN A 23 -7.96 12.42 36.84
CA ASN A 23 -8.29 13.86 36.79
C ASN A 23 -7.27 14.74 36.07
N ARG A 24 -6.17 14.20 35.49
CA ARG A 24 -5.21 14.82 34.52
C ARG A 24 -4.64 16.23 34.78
N GLU A 25 -5.08 16.93 35.82
CA GLU A 25 -4.79 18.34 36.12
C GLU A 25 -3.74 18.49 37.23
N HIS A 26 -3.76 17.59 38.22
CA HIS A 26 -2.92 17.67 39.42
C HIS A 26 -2.06 16.41 39.56
N PHE A 27 -0.78 16.58 39.90
CA PHE A 27 0.17 15.49 40.14
C PHE A 27 0.86 15.66 41.50
N LEU A 28 1.37 14.55 42.05
CA LEU A 28 2.08 14.50 43.33
C LEU A 28 3.50 15.07 43.20
N GLU A 29 3.96 15.73 44.25
CA GLU A 29 5.34 16.20 44.38
C GLU A 29 6.34 15.04 44.50
N ALA A 30 7.58 15.26 44.05
CA ALA A 30 8.63 14.25 44.01
C ALA A 30 8.92 13.61 45.40
N ASP A 31 8.85 14.40 46.48
CA ASP A 31 9.06 13.91 47.84
C ASP A 31 7.93 12.99 48.31
N THR A 32 6.70 13.28 47.89
CA THR A 32 5.55 12.43 48.19
C THR A 32 5.67 11.09 47.45
N VAL A 33 6.09 11.10 46.18
CA VAL A 33 6.31 9.87 45.40
C VAL A 33 7.43 9.01 46.00
N ARG A 34 8.54 9.63 46.45
CA ARG A 34 9.61 8.94 47.19
C ARG A 34 9.12 8.35 48.51
N GLY A 35 8.34 9.12 49.26
CA GLY A 35 7.70 8.66 50.49
C GLY A 35 6.82 7.42 50.26
N LEU A 36 5.99 7.42 49.22
CA LEU A 36 5.15 6.28 48.85
C LEU A 36 5.97 5.03 48.51
N SER A 37 7.06 5.20 47.75
CA SER A 37 8.00 4.13 47.43
C SER A 37 8.63 3.52 48.68
N LYS A 38 9.11 4.38 49.59
CA LYS A 38 9.73 3.95 50.85
C LYS A 38 8.75 3.21 51.75
N ILE A 39 7.54 3.75 51.91
CA ILE A 39 6.47 3.11 52.68
C ILE A 39 6.20 1.69 52.15
N TYR A 40 6.12 1.50 50.83
CA TYR A 40 5.90 0.19 50.24
C TYR A 40 7.06 -0.79 50.53
N VAL A 41 8.32 -0.34 50.40
CA VAL A 41 9.52 -1.14 50.68
C VAL A 41 9.58 -1.56 52.16
N ASP A 42 9.38 -0.60 53.06
CA ASP A 42 9.40 -0.82 54.52
C ASP A 42 8.31 -1.84 54.90
N PHE A 43 7.10 -1.71 54.34
CA PHE A 43 6.00 -2.64 54.58
C PHE A 43 6.31 -4.09 54.17
N ILE A 44 6.96 -4.30 53.03
CA ILE A 44 7.33 -5.65 52.57
C ILE A 44 8.42 -6.26 53.45
N ARG A 45 9.44 -5.48 53.81
CA ARG A 45 10.59 -5.94 54.59
C ARG A 45 10.25 -6.21 56.06
N GLU A 46 9.42 -5.37 56.68
CA GLU A 46 9.05 -5.50 58.10
C GLU A 46 8.00 -6.60 58.36
N ASN A 47 7.02 -6.79 57.48
CA ASN A 47 5.89 -7.69 57.73
C ASN A 47 6.00 -9.07 57.07
N GLY A 48 7.17 -9.40 56.50
CA GLY A 48 7.45 -10.74 56.01
C GLY A 48 6.42 -11.28 54.99
N ASN A 49 5.73 -10.39 54.27
CA ASN A 49 4.79 -10.70 53.20
C ASN A 49 3.38 -11.24 53.53
N GLU A 50 2.85 -11.02 54.73
CA GLU A 50 1.49 -11.50 55.07
C GLU A 50 0.33 -10.65 54.52
N LEU A 51 0.55 -9.36 54.23
CA LEU A 51 -0.50 -8.39 53.86
C LEU A 51 -0.76 -8.32 52.34
N ASN A 52 -2.04 -8.19 51.95
CA ASN A 52 -2.44 -8.04 50.54
C ASN A 52 -2.42 -6.55 50.11
N LEU A 53 -1.42 -6.15 49.33
CA LEU A 53 -1.22 -4.79 48.80
C LEU A 53 -1.69 -4.60 47.34
N GLU A 54 -2.42 -5.56 46.76
CA GLU A 54 -2.82 -5.58 45.35
C GLU A 54 -3.53 -4.30 44.87
N ALA A 55 -4.35 -3.69 45.72
CA ALA A 55 -5.08 -2.46 45.38
C ALA A 55 -4.17 -1.23 45.34
N LEU A 56 -3.14 -1.18 46.20
CA LEU A 56 -2.14 -0.12 46.19
C LEU A 56 -1.23 -0.25 44.97
N GLU A 57 -0.78 -1.46 44.64
CA GLU A 57 0.03 -1.73 43.45
C GLU A 57 -0.69 -1.32 42.16
N ALA A 58 -1.99 -1.68 42.04
CA ALA A 58 -2.81 -1.30 40.90
C ALA A 58 -3.04 0.22 40.82
N ALA A 59 -3.33 0.88 41.94
CA ALA A 59 -3.55 2.32 41.99
C ALA A 59 -2.25 3.10 41.68
N LEU A 60 -1.11 2.65 42.19
CA LEU A 60 0.20 3.23 41.89
C LEU A 60 0.57 3.07 40.41
N GLN A 61 0.31 1.88 39.83
CA GLN A 61 0.49 1.65 38.40
C GLN A 61 -0.39 2.60 37.56
N ALA A 62 -1.66 2.76 37.92
CA ALA A 62 -2.59 3.65 37.21
C ALA A 62 -2.11 5.11 37.28
N TYR A 63 -1.71 5.58 38.46
CA TYR A 63 -1.17 6.92 38.66
C TYR A 63 0.11 7.17 37.84
N LEU A 64 1.11 6.28 37.93
CA LEU A 64 2.36 6.39 37.18
C LEU A 64 2.15 6.23 35.67
N GLY A 65 1.11 5.50 35.26
CA GLY A 65 0.67 5.37 33.87
C GLY A 65 0.23 6.72 33.28
N THR A 66 -0.49 7.53 34.05
CA THR A 66 -0.87 8.90 33.66
C THR A 66 0.31 9.86 33.81
N PHE A 67 1.01 9.84 34.96
CA PHE A 67 2.10 10.76 35.26
C PHE A 67 3.48 10.09 35.20
N SER A 68 3.88 9.69 34.00
CA SER A 68 5.13 8.98 33.74
C SER A 68 6.43 9.66 34.21
N HIS A 69 6.48 11.00 34.28
CA HIS A 69 7.66 11.72 34.79
C HIS A 69 8.04 11.29 36.21
N ASN A 70 7.05 10.93 37.04
CA ASN A 70 7.25 10.52 38.44
C ASN A 70 7.97 9.18 38.60
N VAL A 71 8.05 8.37 37.54
CA VAL A 71 8.84 7.14 37.55
C VAL A 71 10.32 7.43 37.82
N GLY A 72 10.84 8.59 37.38
CA GLY A 72 12.24 8.97 37.60
C GLY A 72 12.58 9.25 39.07
N HIS A 73 11.57 9.55 39.89
CA HIS A 73 11.75 9.82 41.33
C HIS A 73 11.70 8.55 42.18
N LEU A 74 11.32 7.41 41.62
CA LEU A 74 11.32 6.14 42.33
C LEU A 74 12.76 5.65 42.52
N GLU A 75 13.01 5.08 43.70
CA GLU A 75 14.30 4.50 44.06
C GLU A 75 14.42 3.08 43.50
N GLU A 76 15.64 2.68 43.14
CA GLU A 76 15.94 1.33 42.63
C GLU A 76 15.59 0.24 43.66
N ASP A 77 15.58 0.59 44.94
CA ASP A 77 15.27 -0.30 46.05
C ASP A 77 13.83 -0.86 45.99
N LEU A 78 12.89 -0.06 45.47
CA LEU A 78 11.53 -0.52 45.19
C LEU A 78 11.52 -1.70 44.21
N PHE A 79 12.36 -1.63 43.17
CA PHE A 79 12.45 -2.69 42.18
C PHE A 79 13.12 -3.95 42.75
N ARG A 80 14.19 -3.79 43.55
CA ARG A 80 14.86 -4.91 44.26
C ARG A 80 13.91 -5.62 45.22
N CYS A 81 13.08 -4.86 45.94
CA CYS A 81 12.11 -5.37 46.90
C CYS A 81 11.13 -6.39 46.27
N PHE A 82 10.79 -6.23 44.98
CA PHE A 82 9.95 -7.22 44.29
C PHE A 82 10.55 -8.64 44.24
N PHE A 83 11.88 -8.74 44.24
CA PHE A 83 12.59 -10.02 44.23
C PHE A 83 12.81 -10.57 45.64
N GLU A 84 12.65 -9.78 46.68
CA GLU A 84 12.71 -10.23 48.08
C GLU A 84 11.38 -10.87 48.51
N SER A 85 10.27 -10.44 47.89
CA SER A 85 8.91 -10.93 48.14
C SER A 85 8.77 -12.45 47.89
N LYS A 86 8.18 -13.14 48.87
CA LYS A 86 7.68 -14.53 48.83
C LYS A 86 6.30 -14.68 48.15
N ARG A 87 5.46 -13.64 48.12
CA ARG A 87 4.08 -13.67 47.60
C ARG A 87 4.05 -12.82 46.32
N ILE A 88 3.98 -13.49 45.19
CA ILE A 88 4.00 -12.83 43.87
C ILE A 88 2.56 -12.70 43.39
N GLY A 89 1.99 -11.51 43.55
CA GLY A 89 0.64 -11.18 43.05
C GLY A 89 0.67 -10.67 41.60
N LYS A 90 -0.45 -10.77 40.88
CA LYS A 90 -0.56 -10.23 39.51
C LYS A 90 -0.33 -8.71 39.43
N PRO A 91 -0.88 -7.87 40.33
CA PRO A 91 -0.66 -6.41 40.30
C PRO A 91 0.80 -6.03 40.54
N MET A 92 1.47 -6.66 41.50
CA MET A 92 2.91 -6.54 41.74
C MET A 92 3.74 -6.82 40.46
N VAL A 93 3.47 -7.93 39.78
CA VAL A 93 4.16 -8.29 38.53
C VAL A 93 3.90 -7.25 37.43
N LYS A 94 2.66 -6.76 37.31
CA LYS A 94 2.32 -5.69 36.36
C LYS A 94 3.04 -4.38 36.67
N LEU A 95 3.16 -4.01 37.94
CA LEU A 95 3.88 -2.82 38.38
C LEU A 95 5.38 -2.96 38.12
N ALA A 96 6.00 -4.09 38.47
CA ALA A 96 7.41 -4.35 38.21
C ALA A 96 7.73 -4.31 36.70
N ALA A 97 6.89 -4.95 35.88
CA ALA A 97 7.00 -4.93 34.43
C ALA A 97 6.81 -3.51 33.86
N PHE A 98 5.86 -2.73 34.40
CA PHE A 98 5.65 -1.35 34.01
C PHE A 98 6.88 -0.47 34.34
N LEU A 99 7.47 -0.62 35.53
CA LEU A 99 8.65 0.16 35.93
C LEU A 99 9.87 -0.18 35.06
N LEU A 100 10.14 -1.47 34.84
CA LEU A 100 11.22 -1.91 33.94
C LEU A 100 11.01 -1.42 32.49
N ALA A 101 9.76 -1.37 32.04
CA ALA A 101 9.40 -0.88 30.71
C ALA A 101 9.75 0.61 30.53
N ARG A 102 9.68 1.42 31.60
CA ARG A 102 9.80 2.87 31.54
C ARG A 102 11.15 3.41 31.97
N ASP A 103 11.74 2.88 33.03
CA ASP A 103 13.02 3.33 33.56
C ASP A 103 14.18 2.50 32.98
N SER A 104 15.18 3.17 32.42
CA SER A 104 16.39 2.53 31.89
C SER A 104 17.41 2.17 32.98
N ARG A 105 17.37 2.84 34.15
CA ARG A 105 18.27 2.56 35.28
C ARG A 105 18.07 1.14 35.83
N LEU A 106 16.83 0.64 35.75
CA LEU A 106 16.44 -0.68 36.25
C LEU A 106 16.95 -1.83 35.37
N GLU A 107 17.46 -1.56 34.16
CA GLU A 107 17.95 -2.60 33.25
C GLU A 107 19.19 -3.30 33.80
N ALA A 108 20.13 -2.53 34.34
CA ALA A 108 21.33 -3.09 34.98
C ALA A 108 20.97 -3.87 36.25
N ALA A 109 20.11 -3.29 37.09
CA ALA A 109 19.59 -3.93 38.29
C ALA A 109 18.92 -5.29 37.98
N PHE A 110 18.13 -5.34 36.90
CA PHE A 110 17.46 -6.56 36.49
C PHE A 110 18.45 -7.67 36.10
N LEU A 111 19.51 -7.35 35.35
CA LEU A 111 20.53 -8.32 34.94
C LEU A 111 21.25 -8.95 36.14
N GLU A 112 21.51 -8.16 37.20
CA GLU A 112 22.12 -8.64 38.44
C GLU A 112 21.20 -9.58 39.24
N LEU A 113 19.88 -9.34 39.20
CA LEU A 113 18.90 -10.06 40.02
C LEU A 113 18.44 -11.41 39.43
N ILE A 114 18.67 -11.65 38.12
CA ILE A 114 18.23 -12.87 37.43
C ILE A 114 18.85 -14.15 38.04
N PRO A 115 20.19 -14.29 38.21
CA PRO A 115 20.80 -15.55 38.63
C PRO A 115 20.25 -16.10 39.96
N GLY A 116 19.92 -15.22 40.91
CA GLY A 116 19.41 -15.60 42.23
C GLY A 116 17.91 -15.90 42.28
N ASN A 117 17.14 -15.56 41.24
CA ASN A 117 15.68 -15.58 41.28
C ASN A 117 15.02 -16.36 40.13
N VAL A 118 15.77 -17.10 39.31
CA VAL A 118 15.25 -17.84 38.14
C VAL A 118 14.08 -18.78 38.49
N SER A 119 14.06 -19.33 39.70
CA SER A 119 12.97 -20.20 40.20
C SER A 119 11.63 -19.49 40.38
N LYS A 120 11.61 -18.15 40.51
CA LYS A 120 10.40 -17.32 40.64
C LYS A 120 9.75 -17.06 39.27
N LYS A 121 9.22 -18.13 38.66
CA LYS A 121 8.71 -18.14 37.28
C LYS A 121 7.70 -17.03 36.99
N GLU A 122 6.75 -16.79 37.90
CA GLU A 122 5.69 -15.79 37.78
C GLU A 122 6.18 -14.33 37.70
N LEU A 123 7.38 -14.04 38.24
CA LEU A 123 7.99 -12.70 38.19
C LEU A 123 9.02 -12.58 37.08
N ILE A 124 9.93 -13.56 36.95
CA ILE A 124 11.02 -13.49 35.97
C ILE A 124 10.48 -13.52 34.54
N TYR A 125 9.50 -14.37 34.25
CA TYR A 125 9.05 -14.56 32.88
C TYR A 125 8.42 -13.31 32.25
N PRO A 126 7.53 -12.57 32.93
CA PRO A 126 7.00 -11.30 32.41
C PRO A 126 8.05 -10.19 32.33
N LEU A 127 8.99 -10.12 33.27
CA LEU A 127 10.09 -9.15 33.21
C LEU A 127 11.05 -9.45 32.05
N MET A 128 11.32 -10.72 31.76
CA MET A 128 12.06 -11.13 30.57
C MET A 128 11.38 -10.66 29.29
N ASN A 129 10.04 -10.75 29.22
CA ASN A 129 9.27 -10.27 28.06
C ASN A 129 9.48 -8.77 27.82
N VAL A 130 9.50 -7.96 28.89
CA VAL A 130 9.79 -6.52 28.81
C VAL A 130 11.26 -6.24 28.47
N ALA A 131 12.20 -6.96 29.08
CA ALA A 131 13.63 -6.79 28.83
C ALA A 131 14.00 -7.12 27.36
N PHE A 132 13.36 -8.13 26.77
CA PHE A 132 13.50 -8.42 25.34
C PHE A 132 12.90 -7.34 24.45
N GLN A 133 11.73 -6.78 24.80
CA GLN A 133 11.15 -5.65 24.06
C GLN A 133 12.08 -4.43 24.03
N LYS A 134 12.75 -4.13 25.15
CA LYS A 134 13.73 -3.03 25.26
C LYS A 134 15.11 -3.36 24.70
N SER A 135 15.33 -4.59 24.20
CA SER A 135 16.64 -5.05 23.71
C SER A 135 17.77 -4.94 24.75
N VAL A 136 17.47 -5.17 26.04
CA VAL A 136 18.45 -5.11 27.15
C VAL A 136 19.57 -6.13 26.96
N PHE A 137 19.23 -7.31 26.44
CA PHE A 137 20.19 -8.38 26.16
C PHE A 137 20.97 -8.10 24.87
N LYS A 138 22.20 -7.62 25.01
CA LYS A 138 23.16 -7.45 23.90
C LYS A 138 23.61 -8.81 23.33
N GLU A 139 23.65 -8.93 22.00
CA GLU A 139 23.98 -10.18 21.29
C GLU A 139 25.47 -10.59 21.43
N ASP A 140 26.35 -9.62 21.61
CA ASP A 140 27.81 -9.84 21.69
C ASP A 140 28.32 -10.23 23.08
N SER A 141 27.48 -10.14 24.13
CA SER A 141 27.89 -10.44 25.51
C SER A 141 27.78 -11.94 25.81
N GLU A 142 28.91 -12.59 26.07
CA GLU A 142 28.96 -14.00 26.51
C GLU A 142 28.30 -14.22 27.88
N GLU A 143 28.32 -13.22 28.76
CA GLU A 143 27.65 -13.28 30.06
C GLU A 143 26.13 -13.33 29.89
N HIS A 144 25.58 -12.51 28.99
CA HIS A 144 24.15 -12.55 28.65
C HIS A 144 23.76 -13.87 28.01
N LYS A 145 24.59 -14.46 27.15
CA LYS A 145 24.33 -15.78 26.56
C LYS A 145 24.27 -16.88 27.62
N LYS A 146 25.21 -16.89 28.58
CA LYS A 146 25.20 -17.84 29.70
C LYS A 146 23.95 -17.68 30.57
N LEU A 147 23.61 -16.43 30.92
CA LEU A 147 22.42 -16.11 31.70
C LEU A 147 21.14 -16.59 31.02
N LEU A 148 20.99 -16.28 29.74
CA LEU A 148 19.85 -16.71 28.92
C LEU A 148 19.81 -18.25 28.78
N GLY A 149 20.96 -18.91 28.71
CA GLY A 149 21.05 -20.38 28.73
C GLY A 149 20.50 -21.00 30.02
N THR A 150 20.86 -20.45 31.19
CA THR A 150 20.33 -20.87 32.49
C THR A 150 18.81 -20.69 32.56
N VAL A 151 18.33 -19.52 32.14
CA VAL A 151 16.90 -19.20 32.07
C VAL A 151 16.17 -20.15 31.11
N TYR A 152 16.73 -20.41 29.93
CA TYR A 152 16.15 -21.31 28.94
C TYR A 152 16.05 -22.74 29.48
N ASN A 153 17.08 -23.26 30.13
CA ASN A 153 17.07 -24.63 30.67
C ASN A 153 15.95 -24.85 31.70
N GLU A 154 15.68 -23.86 32.55
CA GLU A 154 14.58 -23.91 33.53
C GLU A 154 13.19 -23.88 32.88
N PHE A 155 13.03 -23.11 31.79
CA PHE A 155 11.76 -22.93 31.08
C PHE A 155 11.55 -23.88 29.89
N LYS A 156 12.58 -24.65 29.50
CA LYS A 156 12.58 -25.52 28.31
C LYS A 156 11.42 -26.50 28.28
N SER A 157 11.15 -27.15 29.42
CA SER A 157 10.06 -28.13 29.54
C SER A 157 8.68 -27.49 29.33
N GLY A 158 8.48 -26.26 29.78
CA GLY A 158 7.25 -25.50 29.58
C GLY A 158 7.09 -25.01 28.14
N LEU A 159 8.17 -24.55 27.52
CA LEU A 159 8.19 -24.14 26.11
C LEU A 159 7.87 -25.32 25.17
N ASN A 160 8.49 -26.48 25.37
CA ASN A 160 8.24 -27.67 24.55
C ASN A 160 6.78 -28.15 24.69
N LYS A 161 6.21 -28.14 25.90
CA LYS A 161 4.78 -28.43 26.12
C LYS A 161 3.87 -27.40 25.43
N THR A 162 4.27 -26.13 25.38
CA THR A 162 3.53 -25.06 24.71
C THR A 162 3.49 -25.25 23.20
N ILE A 163 4.57 -25.77 22.62
CA ILE A 163 4.68 -26.07 21.19
C ILE A 163 3.88 -27.32 20.82
N GLU A 164 3.97 -28.41 21.60
CA GLU A 164 3.30 -29.68 21.27
C GLU A 164 1.83 -29.72 21.68
N LYS A 165 1.46 -29.11 22.82
CA LYS A 165 0.10 -29.16 23.41
C LYS A 165 -0.33 -27.80 23.99
N PRO A 166 -0.66 -26.82 23.14
CA PRO A 166 -0.96 -25.44 23.56
C PRO A 166 -2.14 -25.32 24.54
N GLY A 167 -3.14 -26.21 24.43
CA GLY A 167 -4.29 -26.23 25.34
C GLY A 167 -3.95 -26.58 26.80
N LYS A 168 -2.86 -27.31 27.03
CA LYS A 168 -2.38 -27.71 28.36
C LYS A 168 -1.25 -26.83 28.89
N ALA A 169 -0.85 -25.81 28.13
CA ALA A 169 0.21 -24.89 28.51
C ALA A 169 -0.29 -23.89 29.56
N ALA A 170 0.57 -23.54 30.51
CA ALA A 170 0.28 -22.54 31.52
C ALA A 170 0.04 -21.15 30.89
N VAL A 171 -0.87 -20.37 31.48
CA VAL A 171 -1.27 -19.03 30.98
C VAL A 171 -0.07 -18.08 30.84
N ILE A 172 0.94 -18.22 31.69
CA ILE A 172 2.17 -17.40 31.66
C ILE A 172 2.87 -17.41 30.30
N TYR A 173 2.87 -18.54 29.59
CA TYR A 173 3.48 -18.66 28.26
C TYR A 173 2.58 -18.04 27.17
N LYS A 174 1.26 -17.97 27.40
CA LYS A 174 0.32 -17.35 26.46
C LYS A 174 0.40 -15.82 26.52
N GLU A 175 0.58 -15.25 27.71
CA GLU A 175 0.66 -13.80 27.92
C GLU A 175 2.02 -13.21 27.50
N ASN A 176 3.11 -13.98 27.56
CA ASN A 176 4.49 -13.50 27.35
C ASN A 176 5.13 -14.07 26.07
N THR A 177 4.53 -13.74 24.92
CA THR A 177 4.90 -14.34 23.63
C THR A 177 6.28 -13.92 23.10
N ILE A 178 6.75 -12.71 23.41
CA ILE A 178 8.04 -12.18 22.93
C ILE A 178 9.18 -12.87 23.66
N ALA A 179 9.04 -13.10 24.97
CA ALA A 179 9.99 -13.91 25.73
C ALA A 179 10.13 -15.31 25.15
N ASN A 180 9.02 -15.98 24.84
CA ASN A 180 9.06 -17.31 24.22
C ASN A 180 9.86 -17.31 22.91
N GLN A 181 9.59 -16.33 22.03
CA GLN A 181 10.25 -16.24 20.72
C GLN A 181 11.74 -15.98 20.87
N GLN A 182 12.14 -14.99 21.68
CA GLN A 182 13.54 -14.63 21.85
C GLN A 182 14.35 -15.70 22.57
N LEU A 183 13.78 -16.39 23.57
CA LEU A 183 14.44 -17.52 24.22
C LEU A 183 14.72 -18.66 23.25
N LEU A 184 13.76 -19.02 22.38
CA LEU A 184 13.98 -20.05 21.36
C LEU A 184 15.00 -19.60 20.30
N GLN A 185 14.84 -18.38 19.78
CA GLN A 185 15.71 -17.82 18.75
C GLN A 185 17.17 -17.78 19.23
N ARG A 186 17.43 -17.35 20.46
CA ARG A 186 18.78 -17.17 20.99
C ARG A 186 19.37 -18.43 21.65
N CYS A 187 18.56 -19.25 22.33
CA CYS A 187 19.08 -20.29 23.23
C CYS A 187 18.86 -21.73 22.75
N MET A 188 17.87 -22.00 21.89
CA MET A 188 17.62 -23.37 21.42
C MET A 188 18.80 -23.88 20.56
N PRO A 189 19.39 -25.05 20.82
CA PRO A 189 20.47 -25.58 20.00
C PRO A 189 20.04 -25.81 18.54
N LYS A 190 20.91 -25.48 17.58
CA LYS A 190 20.63 -25.64 16.14
C LYS A 190 20.22 -27.07 15.77
N ASN A 191 20.91 -28.07 16.33
CA ASN A 191 20.61 -29.49 16.09
C ASN A 191 19.20 -29.85 16.56
N GLU A 192 18.77 -29.36 17.73
CA GLU A 192 17.43 -29.60 18.26
C GLU A 192 16.35 -28.96 17.38
N CYS A 193 16.62 -27.79 16.77
CA CYS A 193 15.70 -27.17 15.80
C CYS A 193 15.55 -28.02 14.53
N VAL A 194 16.66 -28.56 14.01
CA VAL A 194 16.65 -29.41 12.81
C VAL A 194 15.93 -30.73 13.08
N ASP A 195 16.19 -31.36 14.23
CA ASP A 195 15.51 -32.60 14.63
C ASP A 195 14.00 -32.38 14.83
N PHE A 196 13.63 -31.24 15.43
CA PHE A 196 12.23 -30.84 15.55
C PHE A 196 11.59 -30.63 14.18
N ALA A 197 12.26 -29.95 13.25
CA ALA A 197 11.76 -29.69 11.90
C ALA A 197 11.64 -30.97 11.03
N LYS A 198 12.37 -32.04 11.37
CA LYS A 198 12.25 -33.36 10.74
C LYS A 198 11.14 -34.23 11.37
N LYS A 199 10.75 -33.96 12.61
CA LYS A 199 9.70 -34.71 13.32
C LYS A 199 8.34 -34.50 12.63
N LYS A 200 7.65 -35.61 12.32
CA LYS A 200 6.25 -35.55 11.86
C LYS A 200 5.34 -35.21 13.02
N LEU A 201 4.94 -33.94 13.11
CA LEU A 201 4.02 -33.46 14.14
C LEU A 201 2.57 -33.76 13.74
N LYS A 202 1.76 -34.12 14.73
CA LYS A 202 0.30 -34.18 14.65
C LYS A 202 -0.25 -33.09 15.54
N LEU A 203 -0.94 -32.12 14.94
CA LEU A 203 -1.51 -30.97 15.64
C LEU A 203 -3.01 -31.18 15.84
N ASP A 204 -3.50 -30.93 17.07
CA ASP A 204 -4.93 -31.09 17.42
C ASP A 204 -5.66 -29.75 17.53
N SER A 205 -4.96 -28.66 17.81
CA SER A 205 -5.52 -27.32 17.96
C SER A 205 -4.55 -26.24 17.47
N ILE A 206 -5.05 -25.01 17.32
CA ILE A 206 -4.29 -23.88 16.79
C ILE A 206 -4.34 -22.72 17.76
N GLU A 207 -3.17 -22.19 18.06
CA GLU A 207 -3.00 -20.93 18.74
C GLU A 207 -1.98 -20.05 18.00
N VAL A 208 -2.22 -18.74 17.92
CA VAL A 208 -1.35 -17.82 17.17
C VAL A 208 0.07 -17.81 17.72
N TYR A 209 0.23 -17.86 19.05
CA TYR A 209 1.55 -17.93 19.67
C TYR A 209 2.28 -19.23 19.31
N GLN A 210 1.58 -20.37 19.23
CA GLN A 210 2.17 -21.65 18.86
C GLN A 210 2.71 -21.60 17.42
N LEU A 211 1.92 -21.06 16.49
CA LEU A 211 2.34 -20.84 15.12
C LEU A 211 3.63 -19.99 15.07
N LYS A 212 3.65 -18.85 15.77
CA LYS A 212 4.82 -17.95 15.77
C LYS A 212 6.08 -18.64 16.31
N LEU A 213 5.96 -19.44 17.37
CA LEU A 213 7.09 -20.20 17.91
C LEU A 213 7.59 -21.27 16.96
N MET A 214 6.68 -22.05 16.35
CA MET A 214 7.07 -23.06 15.37
C MET A 214 7.77 -22.43 14.16
N MET A 215 7.25 -21.32 13.64
CA MET A 215 7.88 -20.62 12.50
C MET A 215 9.30 -20.15 12.83
N GLU A 216 9.57 -19.75 14.08
CA GLU A 216 10.92 -19.37 14.50
C GLU A 216 11.88 -20.57 14.56
N ILE A 217 11.42 -21.70 15.09
CA ILE A 217 12.20 -22.95 15.10
C ILE A 217 12.53 -23.37 13.66
N TYR A 218 11.55 -23.32 12.75
CA TYR A 218 11.75 -23.64 11.35
C TYR A 218 12.70 -22.67 10.65
N ARG A 219 12.66 -21.36 10.93
CA ARG A 219 13.63 -20.39 10.37
C ARG A 219 15.04 -20.71 10.83
N LYS A 220 15.24 -20.97 12.12
CA LYS A 220 16.55 -21.33 12.67
C LYS A 220 17.07 -22.66 12.13
N ALA A 221 16.20 -23.66 11.97
CA ALA A 221 16.54 -24.92 11.31
C ALA A 221 16.94 -24.70 9.85
N PHE A 222 16.17 -23.88 9.10
CA PHE A 222 16.46 -23.54 7.71
C PHE A 222 17.82 -22.84 7.56
N GLU A 223 18.13 -21.87 8.42
CA GLU A 223 19.42 -21.18 8.43
C GLU A 223 20.59 -22.12 8.76
N SER A 224 20.36 -23.10 9.62
CA SER A 224 21.37 -24.08 10.03
C SER A 224 21.69 -25.09 8.93
N CYS A 225 20.73 -25.39 8.05
CA CYS A 225 20.89 -26.35 6.95
C CYS A 225 21.40 -25.72 5.64
N LYS A 226 21.78 -24.44 5.60
CA LYS A 226 22.16 -23.76 4.33
C LYS A 226 23.29 -24.44 3.56
N GLU A 227 24.20 -25.11 4.26
CA GLU A 227 25.33 -25.82 3.65
C GLU A 227 24.95 -27.20 3.10
N ASP A 228 23.85 -27.80 3.58
CA ASP A 228 23.33 -29.10 3.12
C ASP A 228 22.00 -28.91 2.39
N ALA A 229 22.09 -28.82 1.05
CA ALA A 229 20.94 -28.63 0.18
C ALA A 229 19.86 -29.71 0.34
N THR A 230 20.22 -30.95 0.69
CA THR A 230 19.24 -32.04 0.84
C THR A 230 18.43 -31.85 2.11
N GLN A 231 19.08 -31.59 3.24
CA GLN A 231 18.40 -31.33 4.51
C GLN A 231 17.59 -30.04 4.47
N LEU A 232 18.10 -29.00 3.81
CA LEU A 232 17.39 -27.74 3.63
C LEU A 232 16.07 -27.93 2.88
N ARG A 233 16.05 -28.73 1.81
CA ARG A 233 14.83 -29.04 1.04
C ARG A 233 13.79 -29.81 1.87
N VAL A 234 14.23 -30.75 2.71
CA VAL A 234 13.35 -31.50 3.62
C VAL A 234 12.73 -30.57 4.66
N VAL A 235 13.55 -29.76 5.36
CA VAL A 235 13.07 -28.79 6.35
C VAL A 235 12.08 -27.82 5.72
N TYR A 236 12.38 -27.30 4.53
CA TYR A 236 11.51 -26.38 3.80
C TYR A 236 10.15 -27.01 3.42
N SER A 237 10.15 -28.26 2.95
CA SER A 237 8.91 -28.98 2.60
C SER A 237 8.06 -29.28 3.84
N ASN A 238 8.69 -29.64 4.96
CA ASN A 238 8.00 -29.91 6.22
C ASN A 238 7.27 -28.68 6.80
N VAL A 239 7.79 -27.47 6.56
CA VAL A 239 7.11 -26.22 6.96
C VAL A 239 5.73 -26.15 6.33
N PHE A 240 5.62 -26.41 5.02
CA PHE A 240 4.33 -26.39 4.33
C PHE A 240 3.39 -27.50 4.81
N ASN A 241 3.91 -28.70 5.12
CA ASN A 241 3.10 -29.76 5.71
C ASN A 241 2.47 -29.32 7.04
N VAL A 242 3.23 -28.65 7.91
CA VAL A 242 2.71 -28.09 9.18
C VAL A 242 1.69 -26.97 8.93
N LEU A 243 1.99 -26.02 8.02
CA LEU A 243 1.07 -24.93 7.68
C LEU A 243 -0.25 -25.45 7.10
N LEU A 244 -0.21 -26.47 6.24
CA LEU A 244 -1.40 -27.13 5.69
C LEU A 244 -2.21 -27.85 6.78
N GLN A 245 -1.56 -28.45 7.79
CA GLN A 245 -2.28 -28.98 8.95
C GLN A 245 -3.00 -27.86 9.72
N PHE A 246 -2.33 -26.73 9.97
CA PHE A 246 -2.96 -25.56 10.59
C PHE A 246 -4.17 -25.06 9.78
N PHE A 247 -4.05 -24.92 8.45
CA PHE A 247 -5.21 -24.56 7.64
C PHE A 247 -6.35 -25.58 7.77
N ASN A 248 -6.05 -26.89 7.67
CA ASN A 248 -7.09 -27.92 7.74
C ASN A 248 -7.80 -28.00 9.09
N ILE A 249 -7.12 -27.71 10.20
CA ILE A 249 -7.75 -27.63 11.53
C ILE A 249 -8.64 -26.39 11.60
N LEU A 250 -8.16 -25.24 11.11
CA LEU A 250 -8.90 -23.97 11.19
C LEU A 250 -10.15 -23.97 10.31
N LEU A 251 -10.04 -24.51 9.09
CA LEU A 251 -11.13 -24.56 8.12
C LEU A 251 -12.26 -25.52 8.51
N LYS A 252 -12.07 -26.36 9.55
CA LYS A 252 -13.11 -27.23 10.11
C LYS A 252 -13.93 -26.55 11.22
N VAL A 253 -13.56 -25.34 11.64
CA VAL A 253 -14.31 -24.55 12.63
C VAL A 253 -15.64 -24.09 12.03
N ASN A 254 -16.73 -24.17 12.81
CA ASN A 254 -18.09 -23.84 12.36
C ASN A 254 -18.25 -22.38 11.89
N ASP A 255 -17.61 -21.43 12.57
CA ASP A 255 -17.68 -20.00 12.27
C ASP A 255 -16.26 -19.42 12.13
N LEU A 256 -15.71 -19.52 10.92
CA LEU A 256 -14.36 -19.06 10.61
C LEU A 256 -14.22 -17.53 10.71
N LEU A 257 -15.31 -16.77 10.57
CA LEU A 257 -15.27 -15.30 10.60
C LEU A 257 -14.83 -14.76 11.96
N LYS A 258 -15.13 -15.48 13.05
CA LYS A 258 -14.64 -15.16 14.40
C LYS A 258 -13.15 -15.40 14.59
N GLU A 259 -12.55 -16.22 13.74
CA GLU A 259 -11.15 -16.66 13.84
C GLU A 259 -10.28 -16.11 12.68
N VAL A 260 -10.74 -15.03 12.02
CA VAL A 260 -10.04 -14.41 10.88
C VAL A 260 -8.65 -13.93 11.24
N GLU A 261 -8.41 -13.47 12.48
CA GLU A 261 -7.07 -13.09 12.92
C GLU A 261 -6.09 -14.27 12.90
N LYS A 262 -6.53 -15.46 13.35
CA LYS A 262 -5.73 -16.68 13.27
C LYS A 262 -5.46 -17.06 11.82
N LEU A 263 -6.47 -16.94 10.96
CA LEU A 263 -6.33 -17.18 9.52
C LEU A 263 -5.29 -16.25 8.88
N ASN A 264 -5.35 -14.95 9.19
CA ASN A 264 -4.43 -13.95 8.65
C ASN A 264 -2.98 -14.24 9.03
N GLU A 265 -2.73 -14.65 10.28
CA GLU A 265 -1.40 -15.02 10.76
C GLU A 265 -0.85 -16.27 10.03
N ILE A 266 -1.67 -17.29 9.79
CA ILE A 266 -1.25 -18.49 9.01
C ILE A 266 -0.97 -18.10 7.56
N VAL A 267 -1.80 -17.26 6.94
CA VAL A 267 -1.60 -16.76 5.57
C VAL A 267 -0.32 -15.96 5.45
N LEU A 268 -0.04 -15.05 6.40
CA LEU A 268 1.18 -14.25 6.43
C LEU A 268 2.43 -15.12 6.63
N ALA A 269 2.36 -16.10 7.54
CA ALA A 269 3.43 -17.07 7.74
C ALA A 269 3.71 -17.85 6.44
N THR A 270 2.67 -18.41 5.82
CA THR A 270 2.78 -19.15 4.56
C THR A 270 3.39 -18.29 3.45
N PHE A 271 2.89 -17.08 3.27
CA PHE A 271 3.41 -16.17 2.25
C PHE A 271 4.86 -15.75 2.49
N SER A 272 5.29 -15.63 3.76
CA SER A 272 6.70 -15.36 4.08
C SER A 272 7.64 -16.48 3.61
N TRP A 273 7.22 -17.74 3.74
CA TRP A 273 7.97 -18.90 3.26
C TRP A 273 7.95 -19.04 1.74
N VAL A 274 6.86 -18.66 1.08
CA VAL A 274 6.82 -18.56 -0.39
C VAL A 274 7.79 -17.49 -0.90
N LYS A 275 7.85 -16.32 -0.28
CA LYS A 275 8.83 -15.27 -0.63
C LYS A 275 10.28 -15.71 -0.42
N LEU A 276 10.52 -16.58 0.57
CA LEU A 276 11.85 -17.13 0.82
C LEU A 276 12.31 -18.01 -0.35
N HIS A 277 11.39 -18.73 -1.00
CA HIS A 277 11.68 -19.55 -2.18
C HIS A 277 12.36 -18.75 -3.28
N SER A 278 11.80 -17.59 -3.66
CA SER A 278 12.33 -16.75 -4.74
C SER A 278 13.68 -16.11 -4.42
N ASN A 279 14.07 -16.08 -3.14
CA ASN A 279 15.32 -15.45 -2.70
C ASN A 279 16.46 -16.47 -2.50
N CYS A 280 16.16 -17.77 -2.44
CA CYS A 280 17.12 -18.83 -2.10
C CYS A 280 17.38 -19.73 -3.32
N LYS A 281 18.58 -19.66 -3.90
CA LYS A 281 18.91 -20.37 -5.14
C LYS A 281 18.91 -21.90 -4.97
N GLU A 282 19.22 -22.38 -3.78
CA GLU A 282 19.32 -23.79 -3.40
C GLU A 282 17.96 -24.52 -3.47
N LEU A 283 16.86 -23.75 -3.37
CA LEU A 283 15.48 -24.22 -3.49
C LEU A 283 14.98 -24.26 -4.94
N HIS A 284 15.69 -23.65 -5.89
CA HIS A 284 15.27 -23.69 -7.28
C HIS A 284 15.31 -25.12 -7.83
N GLY A 285 14.23 -25.55 -8.48
CA GLY A 285 14.07 -26.90 -9.00
C GLY A 285 13.64 -27.94 -7.96
N LEU A 286 13.24 -27.53 -6.75
CA LEU A 286 12.59 -28.42 -5.79
C LEU A 286 11.22 -28.88 -6.32
N GLU A 287 11.02 -30.20 -6.39
CA GLU A 287 9.71 -30.78 -6.69
C GLU A 287 8.91 -31.02 -5.40
N PHE A 288 7.61 -30.70 -5.43
CA PHE A 288 6.72 -30.80 -4.26
C PHE A 288 5.84 -32.06 -4.25
N LYS A 289 6.29 -33.15 -4.90
CA LYS A 289 5.51 -34.40 -5.05
C LYS A 289 5.02 -34.94 -3.70
N GLU A 290 5.88 -34.98 -2.69
CA GLU A 290 5.54 -35.45 -1.34
C GLU A 290 4.39 -34.66 -0.69
N ILE A 291 4.28 -33.36 -1.00
CA ILE A 291 3.21 -32.50 -0.48
C ILE A 291 1.93 -32.72 -1.29
N ILE A 292 2.04 -32.77 -2.62
CA ILE A 292 0.91 -32.87 -3.55
C ILE A 292 0.14 -34.19 -3.34
N GLU A 293 0.86 -35.29 -3.10
CA GLU A 293 0.28 -36.61 -2.86
C GLU A 293 -0.34 -36.74 -1.46
N THR A 294 -0.08 -35.79 -0.55
CA THR A 294 -0.59 -35.84 0.81
C THR A 294 -2.06 -35.41 0.87
N SER A 295 -2.88 -36.15 1.64
CA SER A 295 -4.30 -35.82 1.85
C SER A 295 -4.52 -34.42 2.43
N ASN A 296 -3.58 -33.89 3.21
CA ASN A 296 -3.59 -32.53 3.74
C ASN A 296 -3.68 -31.46 2.63
N TRP A 297 -2.96 -31.62 1.52
CA TRP A 297 -3.03 -30.69 0.40
C TRP A 297 -4.40 -30.75 -0.28
N THR A 298 -4.88 -31.95 -0.60
CA THR A 298 -6.20 -32.12 -1.24
C THR A 298 -7.36 -31.61 -0.37
N ASN A 299 -7.30 -31.84 0.95
CA ASN A 299 -8.29 -31.36 1.91
C ASN A 299 -8.26 -29.85 2.03
N PHE A 300 -7.06 -29.27 2.09
CA PHE A 300 -6.89 -27.82 2.13
C PHE A 300 -7.51 -27.18 0.89
N CYS A 301 -7.17 -27.64 -0.32
CA CYS A 301 -7.70 -27.07 -1.55
C CYS A 301 -9.24 -27.15 -1.62
N LYS A 302 -9.82 -28.30 -1.26
CA LYS A 302 -11.29 -28.47 -1.25
C LYS A 302 -11.97 -27.55 -0.23
N LEU A 303 -11.46 -27.47 1.00
CA LEU A 303 -12.02 -26.64 2.06
C LEU A 303 -11.81 -25.15 1.79
N ALA A 304 -10.61 -24.75 1.35
CA ALA A 304 -10.29 -23.37 1.01
C ALA A 304 -11.13 -22.86 -0.16
N LEU A 305 -11.40 -23.71 -1.16
CA LEU A 305 -12.28 -23.37 -2.27
C LEU A 305 -13.73 -23.22 -1.82
N LYS A 306 -14.25 -24.21 -1.07
CA LYS A 306 -15.62 -24.18 -0.53
C LYS A 306 -15.85 -22.94 0.33
N THR A 307 -15.02 -22.74 1.35
CA THR A 307 -15.16 -21.63 2.31
C THR A 307 -14.76 -20.29 1.72
N GLY A 308 -13.83 -20.26 0.76
CA GLY A 308 -13.36 -19.03 0.13
C GLY A 308 -14.34 -18.46 -0.90
N ILE A 309 -15.13 -19.31 -1.58
CA ILE A 309 -16.20 -18.86 -2.49
C ILE A 309 -17.50 -18.57 -1.73
N ASP A 310 -17.74 -19.24 -0.60
CA ASP A 310 -18.94 -19.03 0.21
C ASP A 310 -18.97 -17.60 0.80
N THR A 311 -19.76 -16.73 0.17
CA THR A 311 -19.92 -15.34 0.60
C THR A 311 -20.99 -15.26 1.69
N GLN A 312 -20.56 -15.24 2.94
CA GLN A 312 -21.44 -15.04 4.09
C GLN A 312 -21.84 -13.57 4.22
N LYS A 313 -23.00 -13.30 4.82
CA LYS A 313 -23.41 -11.92 5.16
C LYS A 313 -22.53 -11.42 6.30
N SER A 314 -22.10 -10.16 6.23
CA SER A 314 -21.32 -9.55 7.30
C SER A 314 -22.12 -9.53 8.61
N PRO A 315 -21.52 -9.94 9.74
CA PRO A 315 -22.17 -9.87 11.06
C PRO A 315 -22.45 -8.43 11.50
N GLU A 316 -21.67 -7.46 11.01
CA GLU A 316 -21.81 -6.03 11.34
C GLU A 316 -22.85 -5.33 10.46
N ASN A 317 -23.03 -5.79 9.22
CA ASN A 317 -24.03 -5.23 8.31
C ASN A 317 -24.63 -6.32 7.41
N PRO A 318 -25.86 -6.80 7.71
CA PRO A 318 -26.51 -7.88 6.97
C PRO A 318 -26.77 -7.57 5.48
N SER A 319 -26.66 -6.29 5.08
CA SER A 319 -26.80 -5.86 3.68
C SER A 319 -25.52 -6.02 2.84
N ARG A 320 -24.37 -6.28 3.48
CA ARG A 320 -23.06 -6.42 2.81
C ARG A 320 -22.54 -7.86 2.90
N LEU A 321 -21.91 -8.31 1.83
CA LEU A 321 -21.18 -9.58 1.80
C LEU A 321 -19.84 -9.41 2.52
N ASP A 322 -19.45 -10.41 3.32
CA ASP A 322 -18.14 -10.43 3.95
C ASP A 322 -17.07 -10.89 2.95
N GLU A 323 -16.05 -10.06 2.77
CA GLU A 323 -14.98 -10.32 1.82
C GLU A 323 -13.74 -10.92 2.47
N ARG A 324 -13.64 -10.99 3.80
CA ARG A 324 -12.40 -11.30 4.53
C ARG A 324 -11.82 -12.67 4.18
N LEU A 325 -12.66 -13.65 3.86
CA LEU A 325 -12.25 -15.02 3.52
C LEU A 325 -11.64 -15.16 2.11
N HIS A 326 -11.65 -14.10 1.28
CA HIS A 326 -11.02 -14.10 -0.05
C HIS A 326 -9.54 -14.50 -0.04
N VAL A 327 -8.87 -14.30 1.12
CA VAL A 327 -7.46 -14.64 1.34
C VAL A 327 -7.18 -16.13 1.12
N LEU A 328 -8.18 -17.01 1.33
CA LEU A 328 -8.08 -18.45 1.11
C LEU A 328 -7.90 -18.79 -0.38
N LEU A 329 -8.69 -18.20 -1.27
CA LEU A 329 -8.56 -18.38 -2.71
C LEU A 329 -7.22 -17.84 -3.20
N LYS A 330 -6.81 -16.68 -2.66
CA LYS A 330 -5.56 -16.03 -3.02
C LYS A 330 -4.33 -16.83 -2.60
N ILE A 331 -4.29 -17.37 -1.38
CA ILE A 331 -3.17 -18.20 -0.93
C ILE A 331 -3.15 -19.55 -1.65
N THR A 332 -4.33 -20.12 -1.96
CA THR A 332 -4.44 -21.34 -2.78
C THR A 332 -3.81 -21.12 -4.16
N ALA A 333 -4.12 -20.01 -4.83
CA ALA A 333 -3.51 -19.67 -6.12
C ALA A 333 -1.98 -19.58 -6.05
N ILE A 334 -1.45 -18.95 -5.00
CA ILE A 334 0.01 -18.81 -4.78
C ILE A 334 0.66 -20.17 -4.53
N LEU A 335 0.04 -21.04 -3.72
CA LEU A 335 0.57 -22.37 -3.43
C LEU A 335 0.51 -23.28 -4.65
N VAL A 336 -0.56 -23.22 -5.45
CA VAL A 336 -0.64 -23.93 -6.73
C VAL A 336 0.45 -23.44 -7.69
N ASP A 337 0.72 -22.14 -7.75
CA ASP A 337 1.78 -21.59 -8.61
C ASP A 337 3.17 -22.08 -8.19
N LEU A 338 3.39 -22.28 -6.89
CA LEU A 338 4.63 -22.81 -6.32
C LEU A 338 4.77 -24.33 -6.52
N PHE A 339 3.72 -25.10 -6.25
CA PHE A 339 3.80 -26.57 -6.19
C PHE A 339 3.76 -27.24 -7.57
N TYR A 340 3.13 -26.62 -8.57
CA TYR A 340 2.99 -27.19 -9.90
C TYR A 340 3.77 -26.40 -10.95
N ALA A 341 4.45 -27.11 -11.84
CA ALA A 341 5.06 -26.50 -13.02
C ALA A 341 4.00 -26.08 -14.05
N ASP A 342 4.26 -25.01 -14.80
CA ASP A 342 3.40 -24.62 -15.91
C ASP A 342 3.35 -25.74 -16.97
N ASN A 343 2.18 -25.97 -17.57
CA ASN A 343 1.94 -27.00 -18.58
C ASN A 343 2.20 -28.46 -18.14
N SER A 344 2.20 -28.76 -16.84
CA SER A 344 2.40 -30.13 -16.35
C SER A 344 1.15 -31.03 -16.46
N SER A 345 -0.01 -30.44 -16.74
CA SER A 345 -1.32 -31.12 -16.88
C SER A 345 -1.67 -32.15 -15.81
N PRO A 346 -1.62 -31.82 -14.50
CA PRO A 346 -2.00 -32.76 -13.43
C PRO A 346 -3.51 -32.97 -13.40
N ALA A 347 -3.95 -34.19 -13.07
CA ALA A 347 -5.36 -34.53 -12.92
C ALA A 347 -6.02 -33.75 -11.77
N GLU A 348 -5.28 -33.52 -10.67
CA GLU A 348 -5.77 -32.80 -9.49
C GLU A 348 -6.14 -31.35 -9.84
N ILE A 349 -5.39 -30.71 -10.74
CA ILE A 349 -5.67 -29.34 -11.19
C ILE A 349 -6.96 -29.29 -12.00
N ALA A 350 -7.23 -30.31 -12.83
CA ALA A 350 -8.48 -30.42 -13.56
C ALA A 350 -9.66 -30.55 -12.59
N THR A 351 -9.53 -31.41 -11.57
CA THR A 351 -10.56 -31.55 -10.52
C THR A 351 -10.77 -30.25 -9.76
N LEU A 352 -9.71 -29.52 -9.38
CA LEU A 352 -9.86 -28.23 -8.69
C LEU A 352 -10.52 -27.16 -9.55
N TYR A 353 -10.22 -27.14 -10.85
CA TYR A 353 -10.85 -26.23 -11.79
C TYR A 353 -12.34 -26.52 -11.93
N GLU A 354 -12.72 -27.79 -12.08
CA GLU A 354 -14.11 -28.22 -12.14
C GLU A 354 -14.86 -27.90 -10.85
N LEU A 355 -14.28 -28.20 -9.68
CA LEU A 355 -14.87 -27.87 -8.38
C LEU A 355 -15.13 -26.37 -8.20
N ALA A 356 -14.28 -25.51 -8.78
CA ALA A 356 -14.46 -24.07 -8.71
C ALA A 356 -15.67 -23.62 -9.55
N LEU A 357 -15.82 -24.18 -10.75
CA LEU A 357 -16.94 -23.90 -11.65
C LEU A 357 -18.27 -24.50 -11.16
N SER A 358 -18.24 -25.67 -10.52
CA SER A 358 -19.42 -26.37 -10.01
C SER A 358 -19.89 -25.87 -8.64
N HIS A 359 -19.20 -24.88 -8.04
CA HIS A 359 -19.58 -24.35 -6.75
C HIS A 359 -20.94 -23.64 -6.83
N SER A 360 -21.85 -23.90 -5.87
CA SER A 360 -23.22 -23.38 -5.90
C SER A 360 -23.31 -21.85 -6.01
N ARG A 361 -22.36 -21.15 -5.39
CA ARG A 361 -22.21 -19.68 -5.43
C ARG A 361 -21.29 -19.15 -6.53
N PHE A 362 -20.79 -19.99 -7.43
CA PHE A 362 -19.83 -19.57 -8.46
C PHE A 362 -20.39 -18.41 -9.31
N LEU A 363 -21.60 -18.57 -9.86
CA LEU A 363 -22.25 -17.55 -10.69
C LEU A 363 -22.52 -16.26 -9.90
N ASP A 364 -23.00 -16.38 -8.66
CA ASP A 364 -23.26 -15.25 -7.76
C ASP A 364 -22.00 -14.40 -7.52
N VAL A 365 -20.82 -15.03 -7.44
CA VAL A 365 -19.54 -14.36 -7.19
C VAL A 365 -18.90 -13.83 -8.47
N ILE A 366 -18.86 -14.63 -9.54
CA ILE A 366 -18.15 -14.28 -10.78
C ILE A 366 -18.88 -13.16 -11.54
N LEU A 367 -20.21 -13.10 -11.47
CA LEU A 367 -21.03 -12.11 -12.18
C LEU A 367 -21.26 -10.80 -11.40
N VAL A 368 -20.67 -10.65 -10.21
CA VAL A 368 -20.73 -9.38 -9.46
C VAL A 368 -20.16 -8.23 -10.33
N PRO A 369 -20.93 -7.16 -10.58
CA PRO A 369 -20.52 -6.10 -11.50
C PRO A 369 -19.49 -5.12 -10.91
N PHE A 370 -19.41 -5.03 -9.58
CA PHE A 370 -18.49 -4.15 -8.85
C PHE A 370 -17.21 -4.87 -8.41
N GLN A 371 -16.24 -4.09 -7.91
CA GLN A 371 -14.99 -4.66 -7.35
C GLN A 371 -15.30 -5.50 -6.12
N PHE A 372 -14.98 -6.79 -6.19
CA PHE A 372 -15.23 -7.73 -5.12
C PHE A 372 -13.97 -8.58 -4.92
N LYS A 373 -13.40 -8.58 -3.70
CA LYS A 373 -12.11 -9.24 -3.43
C LYS A 373 -12.18 -10.75 -3.65
N VAL A 374 -13.33 -11.37 -3.39
CA VAL A 374 -13.56 -12.81 -3.66
C VAL A 374 -13.51 -13.09 -5.15
N LYS A 375 -14.24 -12.32 -5.97
CA LYS A 375 -14.20 -12.42 -7.45
C LYS A 375 -12.77 -12.26 -7.98
N LYS A 376 -12.03 -11.25 -7.50
CA LYS A 376 -10.62 -11.05 -7.86
C LYS A 376 -9.77 -12.29 -7.57
N SER A 377 -9.90 -12.83 -6.36
CA SER A 377 -9.10 -13.96 -5.88
C SER A 377 -9.48 -15.27 -6.59
N LEU A 378 -10.76 -15.45 -6.91
CA LEU A 378 -11.29 -16.57 -7.69
C LEU A 378 -10.76 -16.56 -9.13
N VAL A 379 -10.83 -15.41 -9.83
CA VAL A 379 -10.30 -15.31 -11.20
C VAL A 379 -8.79 -15.51 -11.21
N HIS A 380 -8.07 -14.97 -10.21
CA HIS A 380 -6.63 -15.23 -10.06
C HIS A 380 -6.35 -16.73 -9.92
N LEU A 381 -7.12 -17.46 -9.09
CA LEU A 381 -7.01 -18.91 -8.96
C LEU A 381 -7.28 -19.63 -10.29
N LEU A 382 -8.38 -19.30 -10.99
CA LEU A 382 -8.72 -19.90 -12.29
C LEU A 382 -7.62 -19.67 -13.33
N LEU A 383 -7.00 -18.48 -13.36
CA LEU A 383 -5.87 -18.19 -14.23
C LEU A 383 -4.66 -19.06 -13.94
N ILE A 384 -4.30 -19.24 -12.66
CA ILE A 384 -3.18 -20.11 -12.30
C ILE A 384 -3.50 -21.56 -12.68
N LEU A 385 -4.69 -22.07 -12.34
CA LEU A 385 -5.09 -23.44 -12.68
C LEU A 385 -5.06 -23.70 -14.20
N ALA A 386 -5.59 -22.77 -15.01
CA ALA A 386 -5.56 -22.86 -16.47
C ALA A 386 -4.14 -22.78 -17.07
N ARG A 387 -3.19 -22.11 -16.39
CA ARG A 387 -1.76 -22.12 -16.77
C ARG A 387 -1.08 -23.46 -16.44
N LYS A 388 -1.48 -24.14 -15.36
CA LYS A 388 -0.90 -25.43 -14.97
C LYS A 388 -1.44 -26.59 -15.81
N ASN A 389 -2.72 -26.56 -16.20
CA ASN A 389 -3.33 -27.58 -17.04
C ASN A 389 -4.15 -26.99 -18.18
N HIS A 390 -3.74 -27.22 -19.43
CA HIS A 390 -4.44 -26.70 -20.60
C HIS A 390 -5.76 -27.41 -20.94
N SER A 391 -5.96 -28.65 -20.48
CA SER A 391 -7.16 -29.44 -20.83
C SER A 391 -8.44 -28.90 -20.19
N VAL A 392 -8.34 -28.01 -19.20
CA VAL A 392 -9.50 -27.44 -18.48
C VAL A 392 -10.20 -26.32 -19.26
N MET A 393 -9.58 -25.83 -20.34
CA MET A 393 -10.07 -24.69 -21.10
C MET A 393 -11.07 -25.13 -22.18
N ASP A 394 -12.36 -24.92 -21.90
CA ASP A 394 -13.46 -25.19 -22.83
C ASP A 394 -14.09 -23.90 -23.37
N LYS A 395 -14.52 -23.91 -24.64
CA LYS A 395 -15.22 -22.79 -25.30
C LYS A 395 -16.49 -22.34 -24.57
N LYS A 396 -17.16 -23.24 -23.83
CA LYS A 396 -18.35 -22.96 -23.02
C LYS A 396 -18.10 -21.95 -21.90
N HIS A 397 -16.85 -21.77 -21.48
CA HIS A 397 -16.50 -20.81 -20.43
C HIS A 397 -16.48 -19.36 -20.93
N ILE A 398 -16.27 -19.14 -22.25
CA ILE A 398 -16.06 -17.81 -22.82
C ILE A 398 -17.23 -16.83 -22.57
N PRO A 399 -18.51 -17.23 -22.76
CA PRO A 399 -19.65 -16.37 -22.43
C PRO A 399 -19.65 -15.83 -20.99
N ILE A 400 -19.35 -16.70 -20.01
CA ILE A 400 -19.34 -16.32 -18.59
C ILE A 400 -18.13 -15.40 -18.30
N LEU A 401 -16.98 -15.66 -18.93
CA LEU A 401 -15.81 -14.80 -18.79
C LEU A 401 -16.05 -13.40 -19.38
N LEU A 402 -16.68 -13.30 -20.56
CA LEU A 402 -17.08 -12.02 -21.15
C LEU A 402 -18.17 -11.32 -20.32
N GLY A 403 -19.14 -12.09 -19.79
CA GLY A 403 -20.18 -11.59 -18.89
C GLY A 403 -19.65 -11.04 -17.57
N SER A 404 -18.61 -11.66 -17.03
CA SER A 404 -17.95 -11.20 -15.80
C SER A 404 -17.00 -10.01 -16.01
N TYR A 405 -16.63 -9.72 -17.26
CA TYR A 405 -15.69 -8.66 -17.62
C TYR A 405 -16.37 -7.29 -17.77
N GLY A 406 -15.84 -6.27 -17.11
CA GLY A 406 -16.39 -4.91 -17.15
C GLY A 406 -15.72 -3.94 -18.14
N ALA A 407 -14.79 -4.41 -18.98
CA ALA A 407 -13.99 -3.59 -19.90
C ALA A 407 -13.17 -2.45 -19.24
N THR A 408 -12.96 -2.48 -17.93
CA THR A 408 -12.14 -1.48 -17.21
C THR A 408 -10.80 -2.01 -16.76
N LEU A 409 -9.87 -1.13 -16.41
CA LEU A 409 -8.53 -1.50 -15.93
C LEU A 409 -8.50 -1.86 -14.42
N THR A 410 -9.62 -2.31 -13.86
CA THR A 410 -9.63 -2.84 -12.50
C THR A 410 -8.76 -4.09 -12.39
N GLU A 411 -8.25 -4.39 -11.19
CA GLU A 411 -7.38 -5.55 -11.00
C GLU A 411 -8.08 -6.87 -11.34
N THR A 412 -9.36 -7.00 -10.99
CA THR A 412 -10.19 -8.15 -11.38
C THR A 412 -10.28 -8.30 -12.90
N ASN A 413 -10.63 -7.23 -13.62
CA ASN A 413 -10.74 -7.26 -15.07
C ASN A 413 -9.40 -7.56 -15.75
N ARG A 414 -8.28 -7.10 -15.19
CA ARG A 414 -6.95 -7.46 -15.71
C ARG A 414 -6.67 -8.96 -15.61
N PHE A 415 -7.11 -9.63 -14.54
CA PHE A 415 -7.04 -11.09 -14.43
C PHE A 415 -8.01 -11.79 -15.40
N ILE A 416 -9.24 -11.28 -15.57
CA ILE A 416 -10.22 -11.85 -16.50
C ILE A 416 -9.69 -11.77 -17.93
N LEU A 417 -9.17 -10.61 -18.35
CA LEU A 417 -8.60 -10.43 -19.69
C LEU A 417 -7.37 -11.31 -19.91
N ALA A 418 -6.52 -11.46 -18.88
CA ALA A 418 -5.40 -12.40 -18.89
C ALA A 418 -5.87 -13.85 -19.11
N LEU A 419 -6.94 -14.27 -18.42
CA LEU A 419 -7.55 -15.59 -18.58
C LEU A 419 -8.12 -15.78 -20.00
N ILE A 420 -8.87 -14.81 -20.51
CA ILE A 420 -9.41 -14.86 -21.88
C ILE A 420 -8.29 -14.96 -22.92
N GLN A 421 -7.23 -14.16 -22.80
CA GLN A 421 -6.07 -14.24 -23.70
C GLN A 421 -5.31 -15.57 -23.57
N HIS A 422 -5.32 -16.20 -22.39
CA HIS A 422 -4.73 -17.52 -22.19
C HIS A 422 -5.54 -18.63 -22.88
N TYR A 423 -6.88 -18.55 -22.84
CA TYR A 423 -7.77 -19.43 -23.61
C TYR A 423 -7.48 -19.32 -25.11
N GLU A 424 -7.35 -18.11 -25.64
CA GLU A 424 -7.07 -17.87 -27.06
C GLU A 424 -5.74 -18.50 -27.49
N ARG A 425 -4.69 -18.31 -26.68
CA ARG A 425 -3.35 -18.87 -26.96
C ARG A 425 -3.28 -20.38 -26.86
N SER A 426 -4.19 -20.97 -26.09
CA SER A 426 -4.27 -22.42 -25.92
C SER A 426 -5.10 -23.10 -27.00
N GLY A 427 -5.53 -22.35 -28.02
CA GLY A 427 -6.23 -22.88 -29.20
C GLY A 427 -7.76 -22.80 -29.14
N VAL A 428 -8.34 -22.14 -28.13
CA VAL A 428 -9.80 -21.93 -28.09
C VAL A 428 -10.18 -20.84 -29.11
N HIS A 429 -11.10 -21.16 -30.02
CA HIS A 429 -11.56 -20.28 -31.10
C HIS A 429 -12.44 -19.12 -30.60
N ILE A 430 -11.85 -18.12 -29.94
CA ILE A 430 -12.58 -16.97 -29.38
C ILE A 430 -13.23 -16.09 -30.48
N HIS A 431 -12.76 -16.19 -31.72
CA HIS A 431 -13.33 -15.42 -32.83
C HIS A 431 -14.79 -15.76 -33.16
N GLU A 432 -15.32 -16.90 -32.70
CA GLU A 432 -16.73 -17.28 -32.87
C GLU A 432 -17.68 -16.41 -32.04
N PHE A 433 -17.19 -15.79 -30.95
CA PHE A 433 -17.99 -14.94 -30.06
C PHE A 433 -17.96 -13.47 -30.46
N ARG A 434 -17.66 -13.18 -31.73
CA ARG A 434 -17.61 -11.82 -32.27
C ARG A 434 -18.98 -11.39 -32.81
N PRO A 435 -19.34 -10.10 -32.69
CA PRO A 435 -18.60 -9.04 -32.02
C PRO A 435 -18.56 -9.21 -30.49
N PHE A 436 -17.47 -8.77 -29.85
CA PHE A 436 -17.27 -8.97 -28.41
C PHE A 436 -18.13 -8.02 -27.58
N LEU A 437 -19.21 -8.54 -27.00
CA LEU A 437 -19.95 -7.91 -25.92
C LEU A 437 -19.29 -8.24 -24.57
N TRP A 438 -19.52 -7.40 -23.55
CA TRP A 438 -19.04 -7.64 -22.18
C TRP A 438 -20.11 -7.25 -21.16
N GLY A 439 -19.94 -7.69 -19.90
CA GLY A 439 -20.88 -7.43 -18.82
C GLY A 439 -22.25 -8.07 -19.07
N ASP A 440 -23.30 -7.44 -18.55
CA ASP A 440 -24.68 -7.93 -18.67
C ASP A 440 -25.14 -8.12 -20.12
N ALA A 441 -24.60 -7.33 -21.05
CA ALA A 441 -24.90 -7.46 -22.48
C ALA A 441 -24.40 -8.79 -23.05
N ALA A 442 -23.20 -9.23 -22.64
CA ALA A 442 -22.67 -10.54 -23.04
C ALA A 442 -23.51 -11.69 -22.47
N ILE A 443 -23.93 -11.59 -21.20
CA ILE A 443 -24.75 -12.63 -20.56
C ILE A 443 -26.07 -12.78 -21.31
N LYS A 444 -26.79 -11.68 -21.54
CA LYS A 444 -28.08 -11.71 -22.27
C LYS A 444 -27.94 -12.29 -23.67
N HIS A 445 -26.92 -11.85 -24.40
CA HIS A 445 -26.72 -12.28 -25.79
C HIS A 445 -26.28 -13.74 -25.91
N PHE A 446 -25.27 -14.16 -25.15
CA PHE A 446 -24.69 -15.49 -25.27
C PHE A 446 -25.45 -16.59 -24.50
N SER A 447 -26.26 -16.23 -23.49
CA SER A 447 -27.12 -17.22 -22.80
C SER A 447 -28.34 -17.61 -23.63
N LEU A 448 -28.87 -16.70 -24.46
CA LEU A 448 -29.99 -16.98 -25.37
C LEU A 448 -29.58 -17.85 -26.58
N GLY A 449 -28.27 -17.95 -26.87
CA GLY A 449 -27.74 -18.70 -28.03
C GLY A 449 -27.37 -20.16 -27.76
N GLN A 450 -27.51 -20.68 -26.54
CA GLN A 450 -27.06 -22.04 -26.20
C GLN A 450 -28.03 -23.16 -26.65
N ASP A 451 -29.29 -22.85 -26.96
CA ASP A 451 -30.33 -23.88 -27.13
C ASP A 451 -30.64 -24.31 -28.58
N SER A 452 -29.94 -23.87 -29.62
CA SER A 452 -30.30 -24.28 -30.99
C SER A 452 -29.17 -24.21 -32.01
N ALA A 453 -28.73 -25.38 -32.49
CA ALA A 453 -27.78 -25.54 -33.60
C ALA A 453 -28.26 -24.95 -34.94
N ASN A 454 -29.51 -24.50 -35.05
CA ASN A 454 -30.12 -24.02 -36.31
C ASN A 454 -30.45 -22.51 -36.36
N GLN A 455 -30.04 -21.69 -35.38
CA GLN A 455 -30.38 -20.24 -35.35
C GLN A 455 -29.21 -19.26 -35.58
N GLN A 456 -28.04 -19.75 -36.00
CA GLN A 456 -26.82 -18.91 -36.20
C GLN A 456 -26.95 -17.79 -37.24
N THR A 457 -28.05 -17.72 -37.99
CA THR A 457 -28.28 -16.71 -39.05
C THR A 457 -29.19 -15.54 -38.64
N LEU A 458 -29.95 -15.62 -37.53
CA LEU A 458 -30.96 -14.61 -37.18
C LEU A 458 -30.52 -13.60 -36.10
N PHE A 459 -29.49 -13.91 -35.30
CA PHE A 459 -28.95 -13.01 -34.26
C PHE A 459 -27.51 -12.58 -34.57
N ARG A 460 -27.25 -12.07 -35.77
CA ARG A 460 -26.01 -11.34 -36.02
C ARG A 460 -26.08 -10.01 -35.25
N THR A 461 -25.43 -9.95 -34.10
CA THR A 461 -25.23 -8.73 -33.33
C THR A 461 -24.71 -7.63 -34.27
N ASN A 462 -25.38 -6.48 -34.28
CA ASN A 462 -24.92 -5.36 -35.09
C ASN A 462 -23.66 -4.76 -34.43
N ASN A 463 -22.63 -4.43 -35.22
CA ASN A 463 -21.46 -3.69 -34.74
C ASN A 463 -21.84 -2.42 -33.96
N ALA A 464 -23.02 -1.85 -34.24
CA ALA A 464 -23.60 -0.73 -33.51
C ALA A 464 -23.85 -1.00 -32.01
N GLU A 465 -24.22 -2.23 -31.63
CA GLU A 465 -24.49 -2.59 -30.24
C GLU A 465 -23.24 -2.51 -29.36
N VAL A 466 -22.07 -2.79 -29.92
CA VAL A 466 -20.78 -2.68 -29.20
C VAL A 466 -20.49 -1.24 -28.82
N PHE A 467 -20.73 -0.29 -29.73
CA PHE A 467 -20.52 1.12 -29.45
C PHE A 467 -21.55 1.68 -28.47
N ALA A 468 -22.75 1.10 -28.39
CA ALA A 468 -23.76 1.47 -27.38
C ALA A 468 -23.32 1.14 -25.94
N LEU A 469 -22.39 0.19 -25.76
CA LEU A 469 -21.78 -0.12 -24.45
C LEU A 469 -20.70 0.88 -24.03
N LEU A 470 -20.24 1.73 -24.95
CA LEU A 470 -19.19 2.71 -24.69
C LEU A 470 -19.81 4.04 -24.25
N ASN A 471 -19.28 4.60 -23.17
CA ASN A 471 -19.67 5.90 -22.65
C ASN A 471 -18.63 6.95 -23.06
N ARG A 472 -19.10 8.08 -23.63
CA ARG A 472 -18.24 9.16 -24.15
C ARG A 472 -17.36 9.79 -23.07
N GLU A 473 -17.91 10.12 -21.90
CA GLU A 473 -17.16 10.73 -20.80
C GLU A 473 -16.08 9.78 -20.27
N LYS A 474 -16.40 8.50 -20.13
CA LYS A 474 -15.44 7.47 -19.73
C LYS A 474 -14.35 7.26 -20.79
N MET A 475 -14.66 7.41 -22.08
CA MET A 475 -13.66 7.41 -23.15
C MET A 475 -12.72 8.62 -23.06
N ILE A 476 -13.25 9.81 -22.84
CA ILE A 476 -12.45 11.04 -22.59
C ILE A 476 -11.53 10.83 -21.39
N ASN A 477 -12.07 10.33 -20.26
CA ASN A 477 -11.28 9.99 -19.07
C ASN A 477 -10.19 8.94 -19.38
N THR A 478 -10.49 7.96 -20.25
CA THR A 478 -9.53 6.93 -20.68
C THR A 478 -8.37 7.53 -21.48
N LEU A 479 -8.63 8.54 -22.31
CA LEU A 479 -7.60 9.28 -23.05
C LEU A 479 -6.77 10.15 -22.10
N GLN A 480 -7.42 10.98 -21.29
CA GLN A 480 -6.75 11.90 -20.37
C GLN A 480 -5.91 11.17 -19.30
N SER A 481 -6.37 9.99 -18.85
CA SER A 481 -5.68 9.16 -17.85
C SER A 481 -4.99 7.93 -18.45
N PHE A 482 -4.64 7.97 -19.74
CA PHE A 482 -4.11 6.81 -20.46
C PHE A 482 -2.85 6.22 -19.76
N PRO A 483 -2.85 4.90 -19.49
CA PRO A 483 -1.73 4.23 -18.87
C PRO A 483 -0.68 3.89 -19.93
N VAL A 484 0.26 4.81 -20.19
CA VAL A 484 1.36 4.62 -21.17
C VAL A 484 2.16 3.32 -20.98
N TRP A 485 2.14 2.75 -19.77
CA TRP A 485 2.82 1.51 -19.40
C TRP A 485 1.98 0.24 -19.65
N ARG A 486 0.72 0.37 -20.09
CA ARG A 486 -0.19 -0.76 -20.31
C ARG A 486 0.26 -1.56 -21.53
N LYS A 487 0.57 -2.84 -21.30
CA LYS A 487 0.93 -3.79 -22.37
C LYS A 487 -0.32 -4.33 -23.07
N LEU A 488 -0.21 -4.72 -24.35
CA LEU A 488 -1.31 -5.37 -25.07
C LEU A 488 -1.59 -6.77 -24.51
N ASN A 489 -0.53 -7.50 -24.16
CA ASN A 489 -0.63 -8.81 -23.53
C ASN A 489 -0.84 -8.66 -22.01
N ALA A 490 -2.03 -9.01 -21.52
CA ALA A 490 -2.39 -8.91 -20.11
C ALA A 490 -1.56 -9.86 -19.22
N ASN A 491 -1.14 -11.03 -19.73
CA ASN A 491 -0.33 -12.00 -18.97
C ASN A 491 1.07 -11.46 -18.63
N TRP A 492 1.61 -10.52 -19.41
CA TRP A 492 2.91 -9.89 -19.13
C TRP A 492 2.85 -8.77 -18.09
N GLN A 493 1.66 -8.49 -17.57
CA GLN A 493 1.39 -7.42 -16.63
C GLN A 493 0.20 -7.77 -15.74
N LEU A 494 0.36 -8.80 -14.91
CA LEU A 494 -0.63 -9.13 -13.88
C LEU A 494 -0.53 -8.15 -12.70
N PRO A 495 -1.64 -7.89 -11.98
CA PRO A 495 -1.60 -7.17 -10.70
C PRO A 495 -0.67 -7.85 -9.68
N GLU A 496 -0.04 -7.07 -8.80
CA GLU A 496 0.80 -7.61 -7.74
C GLU A 496 -0.06 -8.35 -6.70
N VAL A 497 0.39 -9.54 -6.30
CA VAL A 497 -0.31 -10.39 -5.33
C VAL A 497 0.47 -10.39 -4.02
N ASN A 498 0.07 -9.53 -3.08
CA ASN A 498 0.66 -9.45 -1.74
C ASN A 498 -0.42 -9.44 -0.64
N PHE A 499 -0.04 -9.67 0.62
CA PHE A 499 -0.95 -9.63 1.77
C PHE A 499 -0.64 -8.44 2.70
N ASP A 500 -0.20 -7.31 2.13
CA ASP A 500 0.16 -6.14 2.94
C ASP A 500 -1.05 -5.57 3.70
N GLU A 501 -2.27 -5.77 3.18
CA GLU A 501 -3.54 -5.45 3.85
C GLU A 501 -3.76 -6.21 5.17
N LEU A 502 -3.10 -7.36 5.39
CA LEU A 502 -3.31 -8.22 6.56
C LEU A 502 -2.33 -7.98 7.70
N LYS A 503 -1.31 -7.13 7.51
CA LYS A 503 -0.31 -6.88 8.54
C LYS A 503 -0.94 -6.04 9.66
N ASN A 504 -1.49 -6.72 10.68
CA ASN A 504 -2.07 -6.18 11.92
C ASN A 504 -1.06 -5.43 12.83
N GLY A 505 0.08 -4.97 12.30
CA GLY A 505 0.89 -4.01 13.04
C GLY A 505 0.11 -2.70 13.04
N SER A 506 -0.28 -2.22 14.22
CA SER A 506 -0.87 -0.91 14.42
C SER A 506 -0.17 0.11 13.51
N SER A 507 -0.86 0.50 12.41
CA SER A 507 -0.41 1.54 11.48
C SER A 507 -0.29 2.89 12.19
N VAL A 508 -0.89 2.97 13.38
CA VAL A 508 -0.69 3.92 14.46
C VAL A 508 0.70 4.56 14.42
N GLY A 509 0.73 5.81 13.97
CA GLY A 509 1.94 6.63 13.94
C GLY A 509 2.79 6.51 12.66
N ARG A 510 2.44 5.65 11.69
CA ARG A 510 3.00 5.67 10.32
C ARG A 510 2.20 6.62 9.43
N TYR A 511 2.92 7.31 8.54
CA TYR A 511 2.31 8.23 7.58
C TYR A 511 1.45 7.45 6.56
N PRO A 512 0.19 7.85 6.31
CA PRO A 512 -0.67 7.20 5.33
C PRO A 512 -0.24 7.56 3.91
N ALA A 513 0.70 6.77 3.36
CA ALA A 513 1.25 6.97 2.03
C ALA A 513 0.21 6.70 0.91
N MET A 514 -0.14 7.75 0.17
CA MET A 514 -1.18 7.74 -0.87
C MET A 514 -0.60 7.45 -2.25
N SER A 515 0.60 7.97 -2.56
CA SER A 515 1.26 7.76 -3.85
C SER A 515 2.22 6.55 -3.84
N GLU A 516 2.50 5.99 -5.03
CA GLU A 516 3.48 4.90 -5.17
C GLU A 516 4.88 5.33 -4.72
N ILE A 517 5.23 6.60 -4.95
CA ILE A 517 6.50 7.23 -4.54
C ILE A 517 6.58 7.33 -3.00
N GLU A 518 5.52 7.83 -2.36
CA GLU A 518 5.44 7.90 -0.89
C GLU A 518 5.60 6.51 -0.28
N ARG A 519 4.86 5.50 -0.79
CA ARG A 519 4.95 4.12 -0.28
C ARG A 519 6.35 3.54 -0.45
N PHE A 520 6.99 3.78 -1.59
CA PHE A 520 8.34 3.29 -1.83
C PHE A 520 9.36 3.84 -0.82
N VAL A 521 9.29 5.15 -0.54
CA VAL A 521 10.18 5.83 0.40
C VAL A 521 9.88 5.43 1.85
N GLU A 522 8.61 5.38 2.24
CA GLU A 522 8.20 5.00 3.59
C GLU A 522 8.46 3.52 3.90
N ASP A 523 8.33 2.62 2.92
CA ASP A 523 8.68 1.20 3.05
C ASP A 523 10.20 0.95 3.11
N LYS A 524 11.04 1.99 2.95
CA LYS A 524 12.51 1.91 2.90
C LYS A 524 13.04 0.87 1.91
N LYS A 525 12.39 0.72 0.76
CA LYS A 525 12.82 -0.22 -0.30
C LYS A 525 14.15 0.25 -0.90
N GLN A 526 15.11 -0.66 -1.04
CA GLN A 526 16.48 -0.30 -1.42
C GLN A 526 16.67 -0.08 -2.94
N ARG A 527 15.96 -0.83 -3.79
CA ARG A 527 16.15 -0.77 -5.25
C ARG A 527 15.02 0.00 -5.92
N VAL A 528 15.35 1.17 -6.48
CA VAL A 528 14.41 2.01 -7.23
C VAL A 528 14.11 1.35 -8.59
N PRO A 529 12.85 1.01 -8.90
CA PRO A 529 12.49 0.52 -10.23
C PRO A 529 12.64 1.64 -11.28
N PRO A 530 13.16 1.36 -12.49
CA PRO A 530 13.31 2.38 -13.55
C PRO A 530 11.99 3.10 -13.88
N ARG A 531 10.87 2.35 -13.85
CA ARG A 531 9.53 2.90 -14.05
C ARG A 531 9.18 4.00 -13.04
N LEU A 532 9.63 3.88 -11.79
CA LEU A 532 9.34 4.87 -10.74
C LEU A 532 10.08 6.18 -10.98
N LEU A 533 11.24 6.14 -11.66
CA LEU A 533 12.03 7.33 -12.00
C LEU A 533 11.44 8.11 -13.18
N GLU A 534 10.85 7.40 -14.14
CA GLU A 534 10.48 7.97 -15.44
C GLU A 534 8.97 8.23 -15.59
N HIS A 535 8.10 7.60 -14.80
CA HIS A 535 6.65 7.71 -14.97
C HIS A 535 5.98 8.52 -13.85
N CYS A 536 4.95 9.27 -14.20
CA CYS A 536 4.08 9.96 -13.25
C CYS A 536 3.12 8.93 -12.61
N ALA A 537 3.12 8.88 -11.28
CA ALA A 537 2.22 8.02 -10.52
C ALA A 537 0.77 8.57 -10.58
N GLY A 538 -0.09 7.93 -11.37
CA GLY A 538 -1.52 8.22 -11.42
C GLY A 538 -2.28 7.72 -10.17
N LYS A 539 -3.45 8.29 -9.90
CA LYS A 539 -4.35 7.81 -8.84
C LYS A 539 -4.91 6.44 -9.24
N LYS A 540 -4.83 5.45 -8.34
CA LYS A 540 -5.25 4.06 -8.62
C LYS A 540 -6.74 3.97 -8.92
N GLU A 541 -7.56 4.78 -8.25
CA GLU A 541 -9.02 4.79 -8.40
C GLU A 541 -9.41 5.29 -9.79
N VAL A 542 -8.75 6.36 -10.26
CA VAL A 542 -8.96 6.92 -11.61
C VAL A 542 -8.55 5.90 -12.66
N LEU A 543 -7.37 5.28 -12.50
CA LEU A 543 -6.90 4.24 -13.41
C LEU A 543 -7.80 3.00 -13.41
N ALA A 544 -8.41 2.63 -12.29
CA ALA A 544 -9.34 1.50 -12.23
C ALA A 544 -10.65 1.80 -12.97
N ALA A 545 -11.07 3.06 -13.04
CA ALA A 545 -12.33 3.48 -13.64
C ALA A 545 -12.29 3.58 -15.18
N ILE A 546 -11.13 3.77 -15.80
CA ILE A 546 -11.00 3.89 -17.26
C ILE A 546 -11.21 2.56 -17.99
N TYR A 547 -11.50 2.62 -19.29
CA TYR A 547 -11.55 1.43 -20.13
C TYR A 547 -10.16 0.81 -20.30
N ASP A 548 -10.07 -0.51 -20.47
CA ASP A 548 -8.80 -1.21 -20.72
C ASP A 548 -8.43 -1.15 -22.21
N PRO A 549 -7.38 -0.41 -22.62
CA PRO A 549 -6.97 -0.30 -24.02
C PRO A 549 -6.53 -1.65 -24.61
N ALA A 550 -6.05 -2.58 -23.79
CA ALA A 550 -5.61 -3.90 -24.26
C ALA A 550 -6.76 -4.79 -24.73
N PHE A 551 -7.99 -4.50 -24.30
CA PHE A 551 -9.21 -5.14 -24.79
C PHE A 551 -9.84 -4.34 -25.92
N LEU A 552 -9.99 -3.02 -25.74
CA LEU A 552 -10.66 -2.17 -26.72
C LEU A 552 -9.91 -2.12 -28.06
N LEU A 553 -8.59 -2.12 -28.06
CA LEU A 553 -7.83 -1.93 -29.30
C LEU A 553 -7.93 -3.13 -30.26
N PRO A 554 -7.76 -4.40 -29.83
CA PRO A 554 -8.09 -5.56 -30.67
C PRO A 554 -9.55 -5.58 -31.12
N MET A 555 -10.48 -5.19 -30.24
CA MET A 555 -11.90 -5.12 -30.55
C MET A 555 -12.18 -4.10 -31.67
N LEU A 556 -11.64 -2.88 -31.59
CA LEU A 556 -11.72 -1.88 -32.65
C LEU A 556 -11.06 -2.36 -33.93
N GLY A 557 -9.94 -3.07 -33.83
CA GLY A 557 -9.31 -3.72 -34.96
C GLY A 557 -10.30 -4.59 -35.73
N TYR A 558 -11.05 -5.43 -35.03
CA TYR A 558 -12.11 -6.25 -35.63
C TYR A 558 -13.28 -5.44 -36.19
N LEU A 559 -13.79 -4.45 -35.43
CA LEU A 559 -14.93 -3.64 -35.86
C LEU A 559 -14.66 -2.82 -37.13
N PHE A 560 -13.40 -2.46 -37.37
CA PHE A 560 -12.96 -1.79 -38.60
C PHE A 560 -12.27 -2.74 -39.59
N ALA A 561 -12.53 -4.05 -39.55
CA ALA A 561 -12.06 -4.95 -40.61
C ALA A 561 -12.52 -4.44 -42.00
N PRO A 562 -11.76 -4.67 -43.09
CA PRO A 562 -12.11 -4.18 -44.43
C PRO A 562 -13.52 -4.59 -44.89
N GLU A 563 -14.00 -5.75 -44.44
CA GLU A 563 -15.31 -6.32 -44.78
C GLU A 563 -16.45 -5.84 -43.87
N ALA A 564 -16.14 -5.09 -42.81
CA ALA A 564 -17.13 -4.61 -41.85
C ALA A 564 -17.95 -3.43 -42.41
N THR A 565 -19.17 -3.25 -41.90
CA THR A 565 -20.01 -2.09 -42.23
C THR A 565 -19.39 -0.78 -41.73
N ASP A 566 -19.57 0.31 -42.46
CA ASP A 566 -19.13 1.65 -42.04
C ASP A 566 -19.85 2.05 -40.73
N VAL A 567 -19.06 2.24 -39.67
CA VAL A 567 -19.48 2.63 -38.32
C VAL A 567 -18.73 3.87 -37.83
N LEU A 568 -18.12 4.66 -38.74
CA LEU A 568 -17.27 5.80 -38.41
C LEU A 568 -18.02 6.89 -37.63
N ASP A 569 -19.25 7.23 -38.02
CA ASP A 569 -20.08 8.24 -37.33
C ASP A 569 -20.36 7.85 -35.87
N LEU A 570 -20.67 6.57 -35.63
CA LEU A 570 -20.96 6.05 -34.31
C LEU A 570 -19.70 6.02 -33.43
N ALA A 571 -18.58 5.58 -34.01
CA ALA A 571 -17.29 5.59 -33.36
C ALA A 571 -16.83 7.03 -33.01
N GLY A 572 -17.09 8.01 -33.88
CA GLY A 572 -16.80 9.43 -33.63
C GLY A 572 -17.63 10.01 -32.49
N LYS A 573 -18.94 9.74 -32.48
CA LYS A 573 -19.86 10.18 -31.39
C LYS A 573 -19.43 9.69 -30.01
N VAL A 574 -18.91 8.48 -29.90
CA VAL A 574 -18.45 7.93 -28.63
C VAL A 574 -16.96 8.21 -28.33
N GLY A 575 -16.23 8.79 -29.29
CA GLY A 575 -14.81 9.13 -29.15
C GLY A 575 -13.86 7.93 -29.30
N ALA A 576 -14.33 6.82 -29.87
CA ALA A 576 -13.53 5.61 -30.06
C ALA A 576 -12.43 5.78 -31.13
N LEU A 577 -12.61 6.71 -32.07
CA LEU A 577 -11.62 7.03 -33.11
C LEU A 577 -10.33 7.64 -32.54
N ALA A 578 -10.40 8.27 -31.37
CA ALA A 578 -9.26 8.91 -30.71
C ALA A 578 -8.33 7.93 -29.98
N LEU A 579 -8.86 6.81 -29.50
CA LEU A 579 -8.11 5.83 -28.69
C LEU A 579 -6.86 5.26 -29.39
N PRO A 580 -6.90 4.86 -30.68
CA PRO A 580 -5.71 4.39 -31.37
C PRO A 580 -4.57 5.41 -31.38
N PHE A 581 -4.85 6.71 -31.50
CA PHE A 581 -3.81 7.75 -31.50
C PHE A 581 -3.12 7.89 -30.15
N ALA A 582 -3.86 7.81 -29.05
CA ALA A 582 -3.29 7.76 -27.70
C ALA A 582 -2.41 6.51 -27.50
N CYS A 583 -2.84 5.36 -28.04
CA CYS A 583 -2.10 4.10 -27.95
C CYS A 583 -0.75 4.10 -28.69
N LEU A 584 -0.54 4.99 -29.67
CA LEU A 584 0.75 5.15 -30.36
C LEU A 584 1.89 5.54 -29.42
N ALA A 585 1.60 6.20 -28.29
CA ALA A 585 2.61 6.60 -27.30
C ALA A 585 2.85 5.54 -26.20
N SER A 586 2.22 4.37 -26.28
CA SER A 586 2.46 3.27 -25.33
C SER A 586 3.92 2.83 -25.34
N THR A 587 4.45 2.47 -24.17
CA THR A 587 5.79 1.89 -24.04
C THR A 587 5.87 0.49 -24.67
N ASP A 588 4.75 -0.22 -24.75
CA ASP A 588 4.65 -1.55 -25.35
C ASP A 588 4.61 -1.49 -26.89
N GLU A 589 5.52 -2.19 -27.54
CA GLU A 589 5.63 -2.19 -29.00
C GLU A 589 4.41 -2.82 -29.68
N HIS A 590 3.86 -3.89 -29.11
CA HIS A 590 2.68 -4.56 -29.64
C HIS A 590 1.43 -3.67 -29.57
N MET A 591 1.26 -2.90 -28.49
CA MET A 591 0.21 -1.90 -28.40
C MET A 591 0.31 -0.85 -29.52
N ARG A 592 1.53 -0.35 -29.80
CA ARG A 592 1.75 0.63 -30.88
C ARG A 592 1.44 0.03 -32.27
N LEU A 593 1.80 -1.22 -32.50
CA LEU A 593 1.49 -1.93 -33.76
C LEU A 593 -0.01 -2.14 -33.95
N ALA A 594 -0.70 -2.62 -32.90
CA ALA A 594 -2.16 -2.78 -32.94
C ALA A 594 -2.85 -1.43 -33.20
N ALA A 595 -2.35 -0.35 -32.60
CA ALA A 595 -2.86 0.99 -32.82
C ALA A 595 -2.69 1.47 -34.26
N ALA A 596 -1.48 1.31 -34.81
CA ALA A 596 -1.21 1.62 -36.20
C ALA A 596 -2.10 0.80 -37.16
N SER A 597 -2.31 -0.49 -36.86
CA SER A 597 -3.21 -1.33 -37.66
C SER A 597 -4.65 -0.84 -37.63
N VAL A 598 -5.16 -0.39 -36.48
CA VAL A 598 -6.53 0.16 -36.38
C VAL A 598 -6.63 1.49 -37.14
N ILE A 599 -5.61 2.35 -37.05
CA ILE A 599 -5.57 3.63 -37.79
C ILE A 599 -5.61 3.39 -39.31
N VAL A 600 -4.83 2.43 -39.82
CA VAL A 600 -4.84 2.08 -41.25
C VAL A 600 -6.21 1.58 -41.70
N ARG A 601 -6.86 0.77 -40.86
CA ARG A 601 -8.23 0.28 -41.12
C ARG A 601 -9.25 1.43 -41.16
N ILE A 602 -9.20 2.35 -40.20
CA ILE A 602 -10.05 3.56 -40.18
C ILE A 602 -9.81 4.40 -41.44
N LYS A 603 -8.55 4.59 -41.86
CA LYS A 603 -8.21 5.29 -43.09
C LYS A 603 -8.84 4.63 -44.32
N GLY A 604 -8.78 3.30 -44.44
CA GLY A 604 -9.41 2.57 -45.55
C GLY A 604 -10.93 2.78 -45.61
N HIS A 605 -11.61 2.75 -44.46
CA HIS A 605 -13.05 3.08 -44.40
C HIS A 605 -13.34 4.52 -44.82
N LEU A 606 -12.49 5.48 -44.47
CA LEU A 606 -12.64 6.88 -44.86
C LEU A 606 -12.40 7.14 -46.35
N GLU A 607 -11.50 6.39 -46.98
CA GLU A 607 -11.27 6.47 -48.44
C GLU A 607 -12.49 5.97 -49.23
N LEU A 608 -13.24 5.03 -48.66
CA LEU A 608 -14.43 4.44 -49.28
C LEU A 608 -15.73 5.20 -48.92
N SER A 609 -15.77 5.85 -47.76
CA SER A 609 -16.96 6.55 -47.26
C SER A 609 -17.14 7.93 -47.89
N ARG A 610 -18.36 8.21 -48.37
CA ARG A 610 -18.78 9.55 -48.86
C ARG A 610 -19.60 10.35 -47.83
N LYS A 611 -19.96 9.72 -46.71
CA LYS A 611 -20.92 10.27 -45.73
C LYS A 611 -20.26 10.92 -44.52
N PHE A 612 -19.03 10.53 -44.20
CA PHE A 612 -18.32 11.06 -43.04
C PHE A 612 -17.82 12.49 -43.28
N ILE A 613 -17.90 13.32 -42.23
CA ILE A 613 -17.59 14.76 -42.29
C ILE A 613 -16.12 14.98 -42.64
N ASP A 614 -15.86 15.87 -43.62
CA ASP A 614 -14.54 16.35 -44.01
C ASP A 614 -13.48 15.26 -44.30
N SER A 615 -13.85 14.17 -44.97
CA SER A 615 -12.96 13.02 -45.23
C SER A 615 -11.58 13.40 -45.82
N LYS A 616 -11.51 14.42 -46.69
CA LYS A 616 -10.23 14.94 -47.23
C LYS A 616 -9.31 15.50 -46.14
N PHE A 617 -9.85 16.23 -45.17
CA PHE A 617 -9.08 16.74 -44.03
C PHE A 617 -8.56 15.59 -43.16
N TRP A 618 -9.39 14.58 -42.89
CA TRP A 618 -8.96 13.40 -42.13
C TRP A 618 -7.80 12.68 -42.82
N LEU A 619 -7.88 12.46 -44.14
CA LEU A 619 -6.80 11.85 -44.92
C LEU A 619 -5.50 12.68 -44.86
N HIS A 620 -5.61 14.01 -44.92
CA HIS A 620 -4.47 14.92 -44.71
C HIS A 620 -3.87 14.76 -43.31
N MET A 621 -4.68 14.78 -42.27
CA MET A 621 -4.23 14.62 -40.88
C MET A 621 -3.55 13.26 -40.65
N PHE A 622 -4.11 12.16 -41.17
CA PHE A 622 -3.44 10.85 -41.12
C PHE A 622 -2.09 10.88 -41.81
N THR A 623 -1.99 11.51 -42.98
CA THR A 623 -0.75 11.63 -43.73
C THR A 623 0.29 12.47 -42.98
N ALA A 624 -0.13 13.59 -42.39
CA ALA A 624 0.73 14.44 -41.56
C ALA A 624 1.26 13.71 -40.31
N VAL A 625 0.42 12.89 -39.66
CA VAL A 625 0.81 12.03 -38.54
C VAL A 625 1.77 10.93 -38.99
N GLN A 626 1.50 10.28 -40.13
CA GLN A 626 2.39 9.27 -40.72
C GLN A 626 3.77 9.85 -41.06
N ASN A 627 3.82 11.03 -41.69
CA ASN A 627 5.05 11.74 -41.99
C ASN A 627 5.81 12.13 -40.70
N GLY A 628 5.10 12.59 -39.67
CA GLY A 628 5.69 12.89 -38.37
C GLY A 628 6.34 11.68 -37.70
N LEU A 629 5.67 10.53 -37.75
CA LEU A 629 6.22 9.26 -37.23
C LEU A 629 7.43 8.78 -38.05
N ALA A 630 7.45 9.01 -39.37
CA ALA A 630 8.59 8.71 -40.22
C ALA A 630 9.80 9.60 -39.90
N ALA A 631 9.58 10.90 -39.66
CA ALA A 631 10.63 11.85 -39.26
C ALA A 631 11.30 11.49 -37.92
N LEU A 632 10.56 10.86 -37.00
CA LEU A 632 11.12 10.32 -35.76
C LEU A 632 12.11 9.15 -36.01
N ARG A 633 11.95 8.40 -37.10
CA ARG A 633 12.83 7.27 -37.46
C ARG A 633 14.17 7.72 -38.06
N GLY A 634 14.16 8.77 -38.88
CA GLY A 634 15.28 9.17 -39.74
C GLY A 634 16.53 9.75 -39.05
N ASN A 635 16.53 9.91 -37.72
CA ASN A 635 17.62 10.57 -36.98
C ASN A 635 18.60 9.61 -36.26
N LYS A 636 18.54 8.30 -36.53
CA LYS A 636 19.59 7.36 -36.08
C LYS A 636 20.62 7.18 -37.20
N ARG A 637 21.91 7.35 -36.87
CA ARG A 637 23.03 7.25 -37.83
C ARG A 637 22.96 5.93 -38.63
N PRO A 638 23.25 5.95 -39.94
CA PRO A 638 23.14 4.77 -40.82
C PRO A 638 24.22 3.69 -40.60
N ALA A 639 25.14 3.85 -39.65
CA ALA A 639 26.30 2.96 -39.49
C ALA A 639 26.02 1.62 -38.78
N ASP A 640 24.86 1.42 -38.15
CA ASP A 640 24.57 0.22 -37.33
C ASP A 640 23.50 -0.72 -37.93
N SER A 641 23.30 -0.70 -39.27
CA SER A 641 22.01 -1.07 -39.88
C SER A 641 21.76 -2.52 -40.33
N GLU A 642 22.60 -3.52 -40.05
CA GLU A 642 22.30 -4.89 -40.51
C GLU A 642 21.80 -5.88 -39.45
N THR A 643 21.92 -5.58 -38.15
CA THR A 643 21.47 -6.53 -37.10
C THR A 643 20.59 -5.94 -36.00
N VAL A 644 20.37 -4.62 -35.97
CA VAL A 644 19.51 -3.98 -34.97
C VAL A 644 18.05 -4.03 -35.42
N LYS A 645 17.23 -4.91 -34.81
CA LYS A 645 15.77 -4.96 -34.97
C LYS A 645 15.18 -3.55 -35.13
N ARG A 646 14.48 -3.29 -36.24
CA ARG A 646 13.83 -2.01 -36.58
C ARG A 646 12.85 -1.59 -35.47
N LYS A 647 13.33 -0.89 -34.45
CA LYS A 647 12.51 -0.47 -33.29
C LYS A 647 11.50 0.58 -33.73
N ILE A 648 10.22 0.29 -33.51
CA ILE A 648 9.11 1.19 -33.86
C ILE A 648 9.23 2.49 -33.05
N PRO A 649 9.13 3.67 -33.69
CA PRO A 649 9.24 4.95 -33.00
C PRO A 649 8.16 5.07 -31.92
N LYS A 650 8.51 5.74 -30.83
CA LYS A 650 7.60 6.07 -29.73
C LYS A 650 7.47 7.60 -29.69
N PRO A 651 6.31 8.18 -30.05
CA PRO A 651 6.04 9.59 -29.85
C PRO A 651 5.83 9.91 -28.36
N ALA A 652 6.03 11.17 -27.98
CA ALA A 652 5.61 11.66 -26.66
C ALA A 652 4.07 11.55 -26.52
N PHE A 653 3.61 11.16 -25.34
CA PHE A 653 2.19 11.00 -25.05
C PHE A 653 1.45 12.33 -25.15
N LEU A 654 2.04 13.45 -24.73
CA LEU A 654 1.45 14.78 -24.87
C LEU A 654 1.04 15.08 -26.32
N SER A 655 1.92 14.79 -27.27
CA SER A 655 1.66 15.04 -28.70
C SER A 655 0.60 14.07 -29.26
N SER A 656 0.62 12.80 -28.83
CA SER A 656 -0.41 11.82 -29.17
C SER A 656 -1.78 12.16 -28.60
N LEU A 657 -1.82 12.69 -27.37
CA LEU A 657 -3.05 13.14 -26.71
C LEU A 657 -3.66 14.34 -27.44
N PHE A 658 -2.85 15.32 -27.85
CA PHE A 658 -3.32 16.45 -28.64
C PHE A 658 -4.02 16.00 -29.94
N ILE A 659 -3.46 15.01 -30.64
CA ILE A 659 -4.10 14.42 -31.84
C ILE A 659 -5.42 13.74 -31.45
N ALA A 660 -5.43 12.94 -30.39
CA ALA A 660 -6.61 12.23 -29.91
C ALA A 660 -7.75 13.20 -29.50
N GLU A 661 -7.43 14.27 -28.79
CA GLU A 661 -8.38 15.32 -28.41
C GLU A 661 -8.86 16.09 -29.64
N THR A 662 -7.98 16.36 -30.60
CA THR A 662 -8.38 16.94 -31.90
C THR A 662 -9.39 16.05 -32.60
N VAL A 663 -9.12 14.75 -32.70
CA VAL A 663 -10.03 13.74 -33.30
C VAL A 663 -11.41 13.72 -32.64
N ASN A 664 -11.48 13.89 -31.32
CA ASN A 664 -12.75 13.98 -30.60
C ASN A 664 -13.52 15.28 -30.88
N VAL A 665 -12.81 16.40 -31.11
CA VAL A 665 -13.41 17.69 -31.48
C VAL A 665 -13.89 17.69 -32.93
N LEU A 666 -13.17 17.04 -33.85
CA LEU A 666 -13.53 16.99 -35.28
C LEU A 666 -14.87 16.30 -35.55
N SER A 667 -15.35 15.46 -34.63
CA SER A 667 -16.67 14.84 -34.74
C SER A 667 -17.81 15.83 -34.44
N ASP A 668 -17.50 17.02 -33.91
CA ASP A 668 -18.44 18.07 -33.55
C ASP A 668 -18.03 19.42 -34.17
N VAL A 669 -18.60 19.72 -35.34
CA VAL A 669 -18.31 20.94 -36.12
C VAL A 669 -18.74 22.22 -35.38
N LEU A 670 -19.68 22.11 -34.42
CA LEU A 670 -20.16 23.25 -33.63
C LEU A 670 -19.19 23.62 -32.49
N ASN A 671 -18.16 22.80 -32.25
CA ASN A 671 -17.18 23.07 -31.22
C ASN A 671 -16.32 24.30 -31.58
N GLU A 672 -16.15 25.20 -30.61
CA GLU A 672 -15.38 26.44 -30.75
C GLU A 672 -13.94 26.21 -31.22
N LEU A 673 -13.34 25.10 -30.79
CA LEU A 673 -11.95 24.73 -31.11
C LEU A 673 -11.80 24.13 -32.51
N HIS A 674 -12.90 23.76 -33.18
CA HIS A 674 -12.87 23.06 -34.46
C HIS A 674 -12.09 23.84 -35.52
N SER A 675 -12.35 25.14 -35.65
CA SER A 675 -11.70 26.00 -36.66
C SER A 675 -10.19 26.16 -36.41
N THR A 676 -9.80 26.35 -35.14
CA THR A 676 -8.39 26.51 -34.73
C THR A 676 -7.60 25.23 -34.97
N LEU A 677 -8.17 24.08 -34.62
CA LEU A 677 -7.52 22.77 -34.75
C LEU A 677 -7.42 22.31 -36.21
N THR A 678 -8.47 22.48 -37.00
CA THR A 678 -8.43 22.17 -38.44
C THR A 678 -7.40 23.03 -39.16
N ARG A 679 -7.36 24.35 -38.89
CA ARG A 679 -6.34 25.26 -39.44
C ARG A 679 -4.92 24.80 -39.12
N TYR A 680 -4.65 24.35 -37.88
CA TYR A 680 -3.33 23.87 -37.48
C TYR A 680 -2.84 22.70 -38.36
N PHE A 681 -3.70 21.70 -38.60
CA PHE A 681 -3.33 20.54 -39.42
C PHE A 681 -3.28 20.88 -40.91
N MET A 682 -4.16 21.76 -41.41
CA MET A 682 -4.13 22.17 -42.83
C MET A 682 -2.86 22.93 -43.22
N LEU A 683 -2.23 23.64 -42.28
CA LEU A 683 -1.00 24.39 -42.52
C LEU A 683 0.28 23.54 -42.48
N LYS A 684 0.18 22.25 -42.13
CA LYS A 684 1.34 21.38 -41.89
C LYS A 684 1.21 20.03 -42.60
N ASP A 685 2.20 19.71 -43.43
CA ASP A 685 2.32 18.39 -44.08
C ASP A 685 2.97 17.32 -43.19
N THR A 686 3.61 17.74 -42.10
CA THR A 686 4.30 16.87 -41.14
C THR A 686 4.00 17.33 -39.73
N PHE A 687 3.50 16.43 -38.89
CA PHE A 687 3.25 16.70 -37.49
C PHE A 687 4.53 16.56 -36.65
N ASP A 688 4.86 17.58 -35.85
CA ASP A 688 6.04 17.57 -34.99
C ASP A 688 5.72 16.97 -33.62
N PHE A 689 6.31 15.81 -33.33
CA PHE A 689 6.19 15.11 -32.05
C PHE A 689 7.20 15.58 -30.98
N ARG A 690 8.08 16.53 -31.30
CA ARG A 690 9.16 17.01 -30.40
C ARG A 690 8.84 18.36 -29.74
N ALA A 691 7.75 19.01 -30.15
CA ALA A 691 7.30 20.28 -29.61
C ALA A 691 5.84 20.17 -29.13
N VAL A 692 5.44 21.08 -28.24
CA VAL A 692 4.04 21.19 -27.81
C VAL A 692 3.21 21.72 -28.98
N PRO A 693 2.21 20.96 -29.48
CA PRO A 693 1.44 21.37 -30.65
C PRO A 693 0.66 22.66 -30.38
N ASN A 694 0.77 23.61 -31.32
CA ASN A 694 0.01 24.86 -31.37
C ASN A 694 -0.01 25.73 -30.08
N PHE A 695 0.98 25.58 -29.19
CA PHE A 695 0.95 26.20 -27.86
C PHE A 695 0.79 27.72 -27.90
N LEU A 696 1.67 28.44 -28.62
CA LEU A 696 1.68 29.90 -28.62
C LEU A 696 0.37 30.50 -29.15
N VAL A 697 -0.20 29.89 -30.19
CA VAL A 697 -1.46 30.35 -30.82
C VAL A 697 -2.63 30.19 -29.86
N MET A 698 -2.73 29.05 -29.17
CA MET A 698 -3.83 28.79 -28.24
C MET A 698 -3.67 29.54 -26.92
N PHE A 699 -2.46 29.57 -26.37
CA PHE A 699 -2.18 30.19 -25.07
C PHE A 699 -2.29 31.72 -25.12
N HIS A 700 -1.81 32.33 -26.22
CA HIS A 700 -1.90 33.77 -26.46
C HIS A 700 -3.05 34.16 -27.40
N SER A 701 -4.10 33.34 -27.49
CA SER A 701 -5.27 33.61 -28.34
C SER A 701 -5.85 35.00 -28.05
N SER A 702 -6.08 35.77 -29.11
CA SER A 702 -6.74 37.08 -29.09
C SER A 702 -8.25 37.00 -29.36
N GLU A 703 -8.80 35.79 -29.46
CA GLU A 703 -10.23 35.59 -29.72
C GLU A 703 -11.09 35.95 -28.51
N VAL A 704 -12.36 36.29 -28.73
CA VAL A 704 -13.32 36.62 -27.66
C VAL A 704 -13.36 35.52 -26.60
N LYS A 705 -13.33 34.24 -27.05
CA LYS A 705 -13.31 33.06 -26.18
C LYS A 705 -11.91 32.49 -25.97
N HIS A 706 -10.89 33.35 -25.89
CA HIS A 706 -9.51 33.00 -25.54
C HIS A 706 -9.36 32.06 -24.32
N ASN A 707 -10.25 32.12 -23.33
CA ASN A 707 -10.24 31.23 -22.18
C ASN A 707 -10.48 29.76 -22.58
N THR A 708 -11.35 29.48 -23.56
CA THR A 708 -11.56 28.12 -24.09
C THR A 708 -10.27 27.56 -24.70
N HIS A 709 -9.54 28.39 -25.46
CA HIS A 709 -8.26 27.99 -26.07
C HIS A 709 -7.17 27.73 -25.03
N ARG A 710 -7.05 28.62 -24.03
CA ARG A 710 -6.11 28.48 -22.91
C ARG A 710 -6.42 27.24 -22.07
N HIS A 711 -7.69 27.03 -21.73
CA HIS A 711 -8.11 25.88 -20.95
C HIS A 711 -7.78 24.57 -21.67
N PHE A 712 -8.15 24.48 -22.96
CA PHE A 712 -7.85 23.30 -23.78
C PHE A 712 -6.36 22.96 -23.77
N ILE A 713 -5.49 23.90 -24.14
CA ILE A 713 -4.05 23.59 -24.25
C ILE A 713 -3.41 23.28 -22.88
N LEU A 714 -3.83 23.97 -21.81
CA LEU A 714 -3.34 23.68 -20.45
C LEU A 714 -3.84 22.33 -19.95
N GLU A 715 -5.07 21.97 -20.24
CA GLU A 715 -5.64 20.66 -19.92
C GLU A 715 -4.92 19.54 -20.69
N THR A 716 -4.68 19.72 -21.99
CA THR A 716 -3.89 18.78 -22.81
C THR A 716 -2.48 18.61 -22.24
N ILE A 717 -1.81 19.69 -21.81
CA ILE A 717 -0.48 19.63 -21.20
C ILE A 717 -0.54 18.86 -19.87
N TYR A 718 -1.49 19.22 -19.00
CA TYR A 718 -1.66 18.56 -17.70
C TYR A 718 -1.89 17.06 -17.87
N ASN A 719 -2.85 16.67 -18.72
CA ASN A 719 -3.19 15.28 -18.96
C ASN A 719 -2.10 14.53 -19.75
N GLY A 720 -1.36 15.24 -20.63
CA GLY A 720 -0.27 14.71 -21.44
C GLY A 720 1.01 14.37 -20.68
N LEU A 721 1.18 14.85 -19.45
CA LEU A 721 2.38 14.60 -18.64
C LEU A 721 2.34 13.23 -17.95
N LYS A 722 2.80 12.18 -18.62
CA LYS A 722 2.85 10.82 -18.07
C LYS A 722 4.27 10.31 -17.83
N THR A 723 5.24 10.79 -18.59
CA THR A 723 6.63 10.32 -18.55
C THR A 723 7.64 11.47 -18.60
N HIS A 724 8.89 11.17 -18.29
CA HIS A 724 9.99 12.13 -18.44
C HIS A 724 10.17 12.60 -19.89
N GLU A 725 9.88 11.76 -20.89
CA GLU A 725 9.92 12.17 -22.30
C GLU A 725 8.91 13.29 -22.60
N ASP A 726 7.72 13.23 -21.98
CA ASP A 726 6.69 14.29 -22.14
C ASP A 726 7.17 15.61 -21.53
N PHE A 727 7.84 15.54 -20.37
CA PHE A 727 8.46 16.71 -19.76
C PHE A 727 9.56 17.31 -20.64
N MET A 728 10.35 16.48 -21.33
CA MET A 728 11.39 16.98 -22.22
C MET A 728 10.82 17.79 -23.39
N VAL A 729 9.64 17.40 -23.91
CA VAL A 729 8.91 18.19 -24.93
C VAL A 729 8.49 19.56 -24.38
N LEU A 730 8.04 19.63 -23.12
CA LEU A 730 7.74 20.91 -22.46
C LEU A 730 8.99 21.77 -22.29
N ARG A 731 10.12 21.16 -21.94
CA ARG A 731 11.40 21.85 -21.69
C ARG A 731 12.00 22.43 -22.98
N THR A 732 11.85 21.73 -24.10
CA THR A 732 12.35 22.20 -25.40
C THR A 732 11.60 23.42 -25.93
N SER A 733 10.45 23.74 -25.35
CA SER A 733 9.64 24.92 -25.67
C SER A 733 9.61 25.90 -24.48
N PRO A 734 9.30 27.20 -24.67
CA PRO A 734 9.22 28.17 -23.56
C PRO A 734 7.99 27.97 -22.64
N VAL A 735 7.36 26.79 -22.67
CA VAL A 735 6.07 26.50 -22.03
C VAL A 735 6.18 26.63 -20.52
N ILE A 736 7.13 25.95 -19.87
CA ILE A 736 7.22 25.95 -18.41
C ILE A 736 7.40 27.38 -17.88
N ARG A 737 8.27 28.16 -18.51
CA ARG A 737 8.48 29.56 -18.15
C ARG A 737 7.22 30.40 -18.34
N ALA A 738 6.53 30.24 -19.47
CA ALA A 738 5.25 30.92 -19.71
C ALA A 738 4.18 30.55 -18.66
N LEU A 739 4.12 29.30 -18.19
CA LEU A 739 3.21 28.88 -17.12
C LEU A 739 3.52 29.54 -15.78
N LEU A 740 4.81 29.59 -15.41
CA LEU A 740 5.26 30.21 -14.15
C LEU A 740 5.01 31.72 -14.13
N GLU A 741 5.24 32.41 -15.26
CA GLU A 741 5.02 33.86 -15.40
C GLU A 741 3.52 34.21 -15.52
N PHE A 742 2.72 33.35 -16.16
CA PHE A 742 1.28 33.58 -16.31
C PHE A 742 0.51 33.40 -14.99
N TYR A 743 0.99 32.54 -14.10
CA TYR A 743 0.37 32.29 -12.81
C TYR A 743 0.39 33.56 -11.93
N GLY A 744 -0.80 34.07 -11.59
CA GLY A 744 -0.95 35.32 -10.85
C GLY A 744 -0.87 36.58 -11.71
N SER A 745 -0.86 36.45 -13.04
CA SER A 745 -1.10 37.57 -13.95
C SER A 745 -2.58 37.97 -13.96
N THR A 746 -2.87 39.20 -14.37
CA THR A 746 -4.25 39.72 -14.54
C THR A 746 -5.06 38.98 -15.61
N LEU A 747 -4.38 38.26 -16.50
CA LEU A 747 -4.99 37.44 -17.56
C LEU A 747 -5.34 36.01 -17.09
N SER A 748 -4.90 35.63 -15.88
CA SER A 748 -5.20 34.34 -15.27
C SER A 748 -6.51 34.38 -14.49
N ASN A 749 -7.16 33.22 -14.39
CA ASN A 749 -8.31 33.02 -13.50
C ASN A 749 -8.01 31.84 -12.57
N ARG A 750 -8.88 31.63 -11.58
CA ARG A 750 -8.70 30.57 -10.57
C ARG A 750 -8.57 29.18 -11.21
N ASP A 751 -9.41 28.88 -12.21
CA ASP A 751 -9.45 27.55 -12.83
C ASP A 751 -8.17 27.25 -13.62
N LEU A 752 -7.66 28.21 -14.39
CA LEU A 752 -6.38 28.10 -15.10
C LEU A 752 -5.20 28.00 -14.12
N ASN A 753 -5.24 28.77 -13.02
CA ASN A 753 -4.20 28.72 -11.99
C ASN A 753 -4.14 27.35 -11.30
N ILE A 754 -5.29 26.73 -11.00
CA ILE A 754 -5.35 25.36 -10.49
C ILE A 754 -4.82 24.36 -11.52
N LEU A 755 -5.13 24.52 -12.81
CA LEU A 755 -4.58 23.69 -13.90
C LEU A 755 -3.05 23.79 -13.99
N ILE A 756 -2.50 25.00 -13.83
CA ILE A 756 -1.05 25.23 -13.78
C ILE A 756 -0.44 24.53 -12.58
N LEU A 757 -1.01 24.69 -11.38
CA LEU A 757 -0.51 24.00 -10.18
C LEU A 757 -0.58 22.46 -10.33
N ASN A 758 -1.65 21.93 -10.91
CA ASN A 758 -1.79 20.50 -11.20
C ASN A 758 -0.77 20.00 -12.22
N THR A 759 -0.45 20.81 -13.23
CA THR A 759 0.62 20.55 -14.21
C THR A 759 1.97 20.48 -13.52
N LEU A 760 2.32 21.50 -12.73
CA LEU A 760 3.57 21.55 -11.97
C LEU A 760 3.69 20.38 -10.99
N ASN A 761 2.60 20.04 -10.30
CA ASN A 761 2.54 18.88 -9.42
C ASN A 761 2.80 17.55 -10.17
N SER A 762 2.32 17.42 -11.41
CA SER A 762 2.53 16.22 -12.23
C SER A 762 3.98 16.10 -12.72
N ILE A 763 4.63 17.22 -13.03
CA ILE A 763 6.07 17.25 -13.35
C ILE A 763 6.89 16.77 -12.17
N VAL A 764 6.59 17.30 -10.98
CA VAL A 764 7.32 17.03 -9.73
C VAL A 764 7.13 15.58 -9.25
N LYS A 765 6.02 14.93 -9.61
CA LYS A 765 5.79 13.49 -9.38
C LYS A 765 6.65 12.57 -10.24
N ILE A 766 7.36 13.08 -11.24
CA ILE A 766 8.32 12.28 -12.03
C ILE A 766 9.71 12.58 -11.47
N PRO A 767 10.37 11.65 -10.76
CA PRO A 767 11.64 11.94 -10.09
C PRO A 767 12.72 12.55 -10.99
N LYS A 768 12.87 12.04 -12.21
CA LYS A 768 13.83 12.56 -13.21
C LYS A 768 13.50 13.97 -13.71
N SER A 769 12.21 14.29 -13.85
CA SER A 769 11.78 15.64 -14.24
C SER A 769 11.86 16.62 -13.06
N CYS A 770 11.62 16.14 -11.83
CA CYS A 770 11.73 16.93 -10.60
C CYS A 770 13.15 17.47 -10.40
N GLU A 771 14.17 16.64 -10.65
CA GLU A 771 15.58 17.05 -10.64
C GLU A 771 15.85 18.23 -11.55
N VAL A 772 15.42 18.14 -12.81
CA VAL A 772 15.55 19.24 -13.76
C VAL A 772 14.79 20.48 -13.29
N MET A 773 13.55 20.31 -12.82
CA MET A 773 12.69 21.39 -12.37
C MET A 773 13.32 22.17 -11.21
N LEU A 774 13.88 21.47 -10.23
CA LEU A 774 14.46 22.07 -9.04
C LEU A 774 15.83 22.71 -9.31
N ASN A 775 16.68 22.06 -10.13
CA ASN A 775 18.06 22.52 -10.34
C ASN A 775 18.20 23.61 -11.42
N SER A 776 17.32 23.63 -12.44
CA SER A 776 17.53 24.49 -13.63
C SER A 776 16.46 25.56 -13.86
N LEU A 777 15.29 25.48 -13.23
CA LEU A 777 14.14 26.36 -13.53
C LEU A 777 13.77 27.33 -12.40
N GLY A 778 14.59 27.46 -11.35
CA GLY A 778 14.32 28.39 -10.24
C GLY A 778 13.03 28.07 -9.46
N PHE A 779 12.54 26.84 -9.55
CA PHE A 779 11.19 26.47 -9.10
C PHE A 779 10.95 26.66 -7.59
N LEU A 780 11.96 26.41 -6.75
CA LEU A 780 11.85 26.61 -5.30
C LEU A 780 11.67 28.09 -4.94
N THR A 781 12.37 28.99 -5.64
CA THR A 781 12.23 30.44 -5.46
C THR A 781 10.83 30.88 -5.83
N TRP A 782 10.34 30.43 -7.00
CA TRP A 782 8.99 30.72 -7.46
C TRP A 782 7.92 30.21 -6.48
N LEU A 783 8.04 28.99 -5.95
CA LEU A 783 7.12 28.46 -4.94
C LEU A 783 7.09 29.32 -3.69
N SER A 784 8.27 29.67 -3.17
CA SER A 784 8.40 30.48 -1.97
C SER A 784 7.78 31.87 -2.14
N GLU A 785 8.02 32.54 -3.27
CA GLU A 785 7.44 33.84 -3.60
C GLU A 785 5.91 33.76 -3.71
N ARG A 786 5.38 32.74 -4.40
CA ARG A 786 3.93 32.65 -4.63
C ARG A 786 3.15 32.29 -3.38
N ILE A 787 3.74 31.52 -2.45
CA ILE A 787 3.11 31.19 -1.16
C ILE A 787 2.86 32.45 -0.31
N GLU A 788 3.73 33.47 -0.39
CA GLU A 788 3.56 34.72 0.36
C GLU A 788 2.32 35.51 -0.06
N HIS A 789 1.86 35.33 -1.30
CA HIS A 789 0.67 35.98 -1.84
C HIS A 789 -0.62 35.15 -1.68
N VAL A 790 -0.57 34.00 -1.01
CA VAL A 790 -1.75 33.16 -0.79
C VAL A 790 -2.49 33.59 0.46
N GLU A 791 -3.80 33.78 0.33
CA GLU A 791 -4.70 34.10 1.43
C GLU A 791 -5.30 32.83 2.07
N SER A 792 -5.66 32.90 3.35
CA SER A 792 -6.07 31.75 4.17
C SER A 792 -7.36 31.05 3.71
N PHE A 793 -8.22 31.75 2.95
CA PHE A 793 -9.46 31.17 2.43
C PHE A 793 -9.29 30.40 1.11
N HIS A 794 -8.10 30.43 0.49
CA HIS A 794 -7.77 29.66 -0.72
C HIS A 794 -7.36 28.21 -0.40
N PHE A 795 -8.26 27.43 0.21
CA PHE A 795 -7.96 26.08 0.72
C PHE A 795 -7.42 25.12 -0.35
N GLU A 796 -7.98 25.13 -1.56
CA GLU A 796 -7.54 24.28 -2.67
C GLU A 796 -6.12 24.63 -3.13
N THR A 797 -5.80 25.92 -3.17
CA THR A 797 -4.47 26.43 -3.52
C THR A 797 -3.43 26.04 -2.46
N ILE A 798 -3.77 26.16 -1.18
CA ILE A 798 -2.92 25.74 -0.06
C ILE A 798 -2.65 24.23 -0.13
N GLU A 799 -3.69 23.41 -0.39
CA GLU A 799 -3.50 21.97 -0.55
C GLU A 799 -2.64 21.64 -1.77
N ALA A 800 -2.83 22.34 -2.89
CA ALA A 800 -2.04 22.16 -4.10
C ALA A 800 -0.54 22.49 -3.86
N PHE A 801 -0.23 23.62 -3.23
CA PHE A 801 1.16 23.98 -2.88
C PHE A 801 1.79 22.96 -1.94
N LEU A 802 1.09 22.56 -0.86
CA LEU A 802 1.60 21.54 0.05
C LEU A 802 1.80 20.20 -0.65
N GLY A 803 0.90 19.83 -1.56
CA GLY A 803 1.01 18.63 -2.39
C GLY A 803 2.23 18.66 -3.31
N ILE A 804 2.51 19.80 -3.96
CA ILE A 804 3.70 20.01 -4.79
C ILE A 804 4.97 19.88 -3.94
N ILE A 805 5.03 20.57 -2.80
CA ILE A 805 6.18 20.53 -1.88
C ILE A 805 6.43 19.10 -1.39
N SER A 806 5.36 18.38 -1.02
CA SER A 806 5.45 16.98 -0.59
C SER A 806 6.03 16.09 -1.68
N ASN A 807 5.43 16.13 -2.88
CA ASN A 807 5.88 15.31 -4.00
C ASN A 807 7.31 15.68 -4.42
N ALA A 808 7.71 16.95 -4.34
CA ALA A 808 9.06 17.40 -4.65
C ALA A 808 10.08 16.78 -3.69
N TRP A 809 9.78 16.83 -2.40
CA TRP A 809 10.64 16.25 -1.38
C TRP A 809 10.79 14.74 -1.55
N TYR A 810 9.69 14.00 -1.77
CA TYR A 810 9.75 12.55 -1.97
C TYR A 810 10.47 12.15 -3.27
N SER A 811 10.22 12.84 -4.38
CA SER A 811 10.93 12.63 -5.64
C SER A 811 12.42 12.91 -5.52
N ALA A 812 12.81 13.96 -4.79
CA ALA A 812 14.20 14.26 -4.51
C ALA A 812 14.87 13.21 -3.61
N VAL A 813 14.12 12.65 -2.65
CA VAL A 813 14.60 11.53 -1.81
C VAL A 813 14.91 10.27 -2.63
N ILE A 814 14.14 9.98 -3.68
CA ILE A 814 14.46 8.87 -4.59
C ILE A 814 15.77 9.14 -5.34
N GLN A 815 15.99 10.38 -5.75
CA GLN A 815 17.18 10.82 -6.47
C GLN A 815 18.24 11.48 -5.56
N ARG A 816 18.39 10.99 -4.32
CA ARG A 816 19.27 11.57 -3.28
C ARG A 816 20.69 11.95 -3.72
N LYS A 817 21.24 11.29 -4.75
CA LYS A 817 22.59 11.55 -5.27
C LYS A 817 22.71 12.89 -5.99
N GLU A 818 21.63 13.35 -6.62
CA GLU A 818 21.61 14.57 -7.44
C GLU A 818 21.27 15.84 -6.65
N PHE A 819 21.00 15.70 -5.34
CA PHE A 819 20.52 16.79 -4.50
C PHE A 819 21.34 16.98 -3.23
N ASN A 820 21.59 18.24 -2.87
CA ASN A 820 21.96 18.59 -1.51
C ASN A 820 20.72 18.55 -0.60
N MET A 821 20.44 17.37 -0.03
CA MET A 821 19.26 17.14 0.80
C MET A 821 19.16 18.07 2.00
N LYS A 822 20.28 18.55 2.57
CA LYS A 822 20.28 19.49 3.71
C LYS A 822 19.75 20.87 3.31
N GLN A 823 20.15 21.36 2.14
CA GLN A 823 19.67 22.64 1.62
C GLN A 823 18.21 22.53 1.19
N LEU A 824 17.85 21.48 0.46
CA LEU A 824 16.47 21.26 0.04
C LEU A 824 15.52 21.15 1.23
N SER A 825 15.89 20.37 2.26
CA SER A 825 15.06 20.24 3.48
C SER A 825 14.91 21.56 4.23
N ARG A 826 15.93 22.42 4.24
CA ARG A 826 15.83 23.78 4.80
C ARG A 826 14.85 24.65 3.98
N SER A 827 14.96 24.66 2.66
CA SER A 827 14.04 25.42 1.79
C SER A 827 12.59 24.93 1.90
N VAL A 828 12.39 23.61 1.94
CA VAL A 828 11.08 23.00 2.17
C VAL A 828 10.52 23.44 3.52
N LEU A 829 11.31 23.39 4.59
CA LEU A 829 10.85 23.81 5.91
C LEU A 829 10.42 25.28 5.92
N ILE A 830 11.19 26.19 5.30
CA ILE A 830 10.83 27.62 5.21
C ILE A 830 9.46 27.78 4.53
N MET A 831 9.20 27.06 3.43
CA MET A 831 7.89 27.10 2.77
C MET A 831 6.77 26.53 3.64
N LEU A 832 7.02 25.46 4.40
CA LEU A 832 6.04 24.92 5.36
C LEU A 832 5.70 25.95 6.45
N LEU A 833 6.70 26.65 7.00
CA LEU A 833 6.47 27.67 8.02
C LEU A 833 5.67 28.87 7.47
N LYS A 834 5.82 29.22 6.19
CA LYS A 834 4.97 30.23 5.52
C LYS A 834 3.53 29.77 5.33
N LEU A 835 3.28 28.47 5.19
CA LEU A 835 1.93 27.90 5.07
C LEU A 835 1.20 27.77 6.41
N LEU A 836 1.93 27.67 7.54
CA LEU A 836 1.35 27.46 8.86
C LEU A 836 0.27 28.50 9.25
N PRO A 837 0.47 29.83 9.06
CA PRO A 837 -0.55 30.83 9.37
C PRO A 837 -1.79 30.77 8.47
N LEU A 838 -1.71 30.10 7.31
CA LEU A 838 -2.80 30.00 6.36
C LEU A 838 -3.79 28.88 6.68
N PHE A 839 -3.45 28.00 7.64
CA PHE A 839 -4.33 26.89 8.01
C PHE A 839 -5.54 27.39 8.83
N SER A 840 -6.72 26.90 8.45
CA SER A 840 -7.98 27.14 9.17
C SER A 840 -8.52 25.86 9.81
N THR A 841 -9.60 25.97 10.57
CA THR A 841 -10.33 24.81 11.12
C THR A 841 -10.96 23.92 10.05
N ARG A 842 -11.05 24.38 8.80
CA ARG A 842 -11.55 23.61 7.65
C ARG A 842 -10.47 22.77 6.96
N SER A 843 -9.23 22.81 7.45
CA SER A 843 -8.12 22.05 6.86
C SER A 843 -8.35 20.55 7.00
N SER A 844 -8.21 19.81 5.90
CA SER A 844 -8.43 18.36 5.92
C SER A 844 -7.37 17.63 6.75
N SER A 845 -7.74 16.50 7.37
CA SER A 845 -6.77 15.64 8.08
C SER A 845 -5.62 15.15 7.19
N LYS A 846 -5.87 15.02 5.87
CA LYS A 846 -4.84 14.69 4.86
C LYS A 846 -3.81 15.81 4.71
N THR A 847 -4.26 17.08 4.65
CA THR A 847 -3.39 18.26 4.59
C THR A 847 -2.54 18.35 5.86
N LEU A 848 -3.15 18.19 7.03
CA LEU A 848 -2.45 18.25 8.32
C LEU A 848 -1.42 17.11 8.47
N SER A 849 -1.80 15.89 8.09
CA SER A 849 -0.90 14.72 8.13
C SER A 849 0.30 14.89 7.20
N ARG A 850 0.08 15.45 6.00
CA ARG A 850 1.16 15.80 5.04
C ARG A 850 2.11 16.85 5.62
N PHE A 851 1.55 17.93 6.17
CA PHE A 851 2.33 19.01 6.78
C PHE A 851 3.22 18.49 7.91
N LEU A 852 2.63 17.76 8.87
CA LEU A 852 3.36 17.22 10.02
C LEU A 852 4.40 16.19 9.61
N ASN A 853 4.10 15.34 8.61
CA ASN A 853 5.08 14.40 8.11
C ASN A 853 6.30 15.12 7.50
N LEU A 854 6.08 16.12 6.63
CA LEU A 854 7.20 16.88 6.05
C LEU A 854 7.97 17.66 7.10
N LEU A 855 7.29 18.25 8.08
CA LEU A 855 7.93 18.89 9.24
C LEU A 855 8.85 17.91 9.98
N GLU A 856 8.35 16.70 10.26
CA GLU A 856 9.13 15.67 10.95
C GLU A 856 10.32 15.18 10.13
N LYS A 857 10.16 15.04 8.80
CA LYS A 857 11.21 14.53 7.91
C LYS A 857 12.29 15.58 7.64
N THR A 858 11.91 16.84 7.41
CA THR A 858 12.86 17.93 7.13
C THR A 858 13.72 18.29 8.34
N THR A 859 13.17 18.16 9.55
CA THR A 859 13.92 18.34 10.80
C THR A 859 14.79 17.13 11.15
N LYS A 860 14.36 15.90 10.81
CA LYS A 860 15.21 14.70 10.93
C LYS A 860 16.41 14.73 9.98
N GLU A 861 16.19 15.12 8.72
CA GLU A 861 17.22 15.10 7.68
C GLU A 861 18.34 16.13 7.96
N ASN A 862 17.97 17.28 8.53
CA ASN A 862 18.92 18.29 8.96
C ASN A 862 18.54 18.83 10.35
N PRO A 863 19.13 18.30 11.45
CA PRO A 863 18.81 18.73 12.81
C PRO A 863 18.99 20.23 13.06
N ALA A 864 19.88 20.91 12.32
CA ALA A 864 20.06 22.36 12.43
C ALA A 864 18.79 23.15 12.02
N ASN A 865 17.88 22.54 11.25
CA ASN A 865 16.62 23.15 10.86
C ASN A 865 15.67 23.38 12.05
N ILE A 866 15.85 22.65 13.16
CA ILE A 866 15.03 22.85 14.36
C ILE A 866 15.18 24.29 14.89
N ALA A 867 16.32 24.94 14.70
CA ALA A 867 16.55 26.33 15.09
C ALA A 867 15.65 27.35 14.35
N LEU A 868 15.09 27.00 13.18
CA LEU A 868 14.13 27.84 12.47
C LEU A 868 12.76 27.90 13.16
N ILE A 869 12.51 26.98 14.08
CA ILE A 869 11.25 26.87 14.83
C ILE A 869 11.53 27.39 16.23
N ASN A 870 11.43 28.71 16.39
CA ASN A 870 11.53 29.34 17.71
C ASN A 870 10.29 29.00 18.56
N LYS A 871 10.31 29.42 19.83
CA LYS A 871 9.20 29.17 20.77
C LYS A 871 7.88 29.78 20.27
N GLU A 872 7.91 30.97 19.69
CA GLU A 872 6.71 31.65 19.17
C GLU A 872 6.03 30.86 18.05
N VAL A 873 6.80 30.37 17.07
CA VAL A 873 6.28 29.53 15.97
C VAL A 873 5.72 28.21 16.50
N LEU A 874 6.40 27.61 17.49
CA LEU A 874 5.90 26.42 18.16
C LEU A 874 4.56 26.70 18.87
N ASP A 875 4.46 27.80 19.61
CA ASP A 875 3.26 28.18 20.35
C ASP A 875 2.07 28.43 19.39
N ILE A 876 2.29 29.12 18.26
CA ILE A 876 1.27 29.31 17.21
C ILE A 876 0.80 27.95 16.67
N MET A 877 1.72 27.05 16.37
CA MET A 877 1.38 25.71 15.86
C MET A 877 0.58 24.92 16.88
N LEU A 878 1.02 24.92 18.14
CA LEU A 878 0.36 24.18 19.22
C LEU A 878 -1.02 24.77 19.56
N GLU A 879 -1.19 26.09 19.51
CA GLU A 879 -2.48 26.75 19.68
C GLU A 879 -3.47 26.34 18.58
N TYR A 880 -3.01 26.30 17.33
CA TYR A 880 -3.80 25.82 16.19
C TYR A 880 -4.29 24.38 16.39
N PHE A 881 -3.40 23.45 16.75
CA PHE A 881 -3.77 22.05 16.97
C PHE A 881 -4.59 21.85 18.25
N ALA A 882 -4.38 22.66 19.29
CA ALA A 882 -5.18 22.63 20.50
C ALA A 882 -6.66 22.98 20.22
N LYS A 883 -6.91 23.98 19.35
CA LYS A 883 -8.29 24.34 18.91
C LYS A 883 -8.99 23.21 18.16
N LEU A 884 -8.25 22.31 17.52
CA LEU A 884 -8.80 21.20 16.73
C LEU A 884 -9.00 19.92 17.55
N PHE A 885 -8.18 19.67 18.57
CA PHE A 885 -8.07 18.36 19.23
C PHE A 885 -8.07 18.45 20.77
N GLU A 886 -8.78 19.44 21.34
CA GLU A 886 -8.69 19.88 22.75
C GLU A 886 -8.58 18.74 23.78
N GLU A 887 -9.53 17.79 23.81
CA GLU A 887 -9.52 16.66 24.76
C GLU A 887 -8.30 15.73 24.63
N GLN A 888 -7.75 15.64 23.42
CA GLN A 888 -6.70 14.69 23.03
C GLN A 888 -5.31 15.32 23.03
N PHE A 889 -5.24 16.65 23.06
CA PHE A 889 -4.01 17.43 23.08
C PHE A 889 -3.27 17.37 24.42
N TRP A 890 -3.92 16.84 25.48
CA TRP A 890 -3.29 16.61 26.78
C TRP A 890 -1.96 15.86 26.68
N HIS A 891 -1.89 14.81 25.85
CA HIS A 891 -0.66 14.03 25.68
C HIS A 891 0.51 14.84 25.09
N VAL A 892 0.22 15.87 24.29
CA VAL A 892 1.23 16.77 23.71
C VAL A 892 1.63 17.85 24.73
N ARG A 893 0.65 18.49 25.40
CA ARG A 893 0.89 19.47 26.47
C ARG A 893 1.68 18.87 27.64
N TYR A 894 1.34 17.65 28.04
CA TYR A 894 1.99 16.95 29.13
C TYR A 894 3.50 16.81 28.91
N VAL A 895 3.90 16.42 27.69
CA VAL A 895 5.31 16.29 27.31
C VAL A 895 5.99 17.66 27.18
N LEU A 896 5.27 18.67 26.70
CA LEU A 896 5.80 20.04 26.62
C LEU A 896 6.17 20.59 28.02
N VAL A 897 5.37 20.33 29.04
CA VAL A 897 5.57 20.84 30.40
C VAL A 897 6.53 19.96 31.21
N ASN A 898 6.35 18.65 31.20
CA ASN A 898 7.06 17.73 32.11
C ASN A 898 8.24 16.99 31.46
N GLY A 899 8.49 17.24 30.17
CA GLY A 899 9.52 16.55 29.40
C GLY A 899 9.14 15.12 28.98
N SER A 900 10.10 14.43 28.37
CA SER A 900 9.90 13.09 27.79
C SER A 900 10.47 11.93 28.61
N ALA A 901 11.07 12.21 29.77
CA ALA A 901 11.69 11.18 30.61
C ALA A 901 10.64 10.16 31.05
N ASN A 902 10.87 8.87 30.75
CA ASN A 902 9.98 7.74 31.06
C ASN A 902 8.59 7.78 30.39
N ALA A 903 8.38 8.68 29.42
CA ALA A 903 7.13 8.85 28.71
C ALA A 903 6.71 7.58 27.94
N GLU A 904 5.41 7.42 27.73
CA GLU A 904 4.87 6.26 27.00
C GLU A 904 5.35 6.21 25.56
N ASP A 905 5.77 5.03 25.13
CA ASP A 905 6.13 4.79 23.74
C ASP A 905 4.94 5.12 22.81
N CYS A 906 5.24 5.70 21.66
CA CYS A 906 4.23 6.20 20.73
C CYS A 906 3.34 5.08 20.18
N GLN A 907 3.87 3.85 20.08
CA GLN A 907 3.10 2.69 19.63
C GLN A 907 2.05 2.29 20.68
N SER A 908 2.46 2.10 21.93
CA SER A 908 1.56 1.78 23.05
C SER A 908 0.49 2.86 23.27
N LEU A 909 0.90 4.14 23.23
CA LEU A 909 -0.05 5.24 23.35
C LEU A 909 -1.08 5.20 22.23
N GLY A 910 -0.65 5.00 20.99
CA GLY A 910 -1.58 5.06 19.88
C GLY A 910 -2.51 3.85 19.79
N GLU A 911 -2.10 2.66 20.25
CA GLU A 911 -3.01 1.52 20.43
C GLU A 911 -4.10 1.83 21.45
N LYS A 912 -3.77 2.50 22.56
CA LYS A 912 -4.77 2.99 23.53
C LYS A 912 -5.71 4.03 22.94
N LEU A 913 -5.19 4.95 22.12
CA LEU A 913 -6.01 5.96 21.46
C LEU A 913 -7.01 5.30 20.50
N LEU A 914 -6.58 4.33 19.69
CA LEU A 914 -7.51 3.59 18.83
C LEU A 914 -8.54 2.78 19.63
N ALA A 915 -8.12 2.14 20.73
CA ALA A 915 -9.02 1.41 21.61
C ALA A 915 -10.10 2.29 22.25
N SER A 916 -9.84 3.60 22.39
CA SER A 916 -10.82 4.59 22.84
C SER A 916 -11.83 5.02 21.77
N GLY A 917 -11.75 4.47 20.55
CA GLY A 917 -12.62 4.80 19.41
C GLY A 917 -12.10 5.95 18.54
N MET A 918 -10.84 6.35 18.69
CA MET A 918 -10.25 7.44 17.91
C MET A 918 -9.98 7.02 16.45
N ASP A 919 -10.21 7.95 15.51
CA ASP A 919 -9.80 7.80 14.11
C ASP A 919 -8.27 7.70 13.97
N GLU A 920 -7.81 6.83 13.07
CA GLU A 920 -6.38 6.62 12.77
C GLU A 920 -5.65 7.91 12.34
N SER A 921 -6.31 8.80 11.59
CA SER A 921 -5.70 10.03 11.11
C SER A 921 -5.46 11.03 12.24
N THR A 922 -6.41 11.13 13.18
CA THR A 922 -6.30 11.93 14.40
C THR A 922 -5.23 11.35 15.33
N ALA A 923 -5.23 10.03 15.54
CA ALA A 923 -4.19 9.35 16.32
C ALA A 923 -2.79 9.61 15.72
N TYR A 924 -2.64 9.54 14.40
CA TYR A 924 -1.39 9.87 13.72
C TYR A 924 -0.94 11.33 13.97
N ILE A 925 -1.85 12.30 13.87
CA ILE A 925 -1.56 13.72 14.11
C ILE A 925 -1.04 13.94 15.53
N VAL A 926 -1.75 13.44 16.54
CA VAL A 926 -1.39 13.59 17.97
C VAL A 926 -0.03 12.94 18.25
N LEU A 927 0.20 11.72 17.76
CA LEU A 927 1.47 11.02 17.95
C LEU A 927 2.63 11.73 17.24
N THR A 928 2.40 12.27 16.05
CA THR A 928 3.44 13.00 15.30
C THR A 928 3.80 14.30 15.99
N LEU A 929 2.81 15.06 16.49
CA LEU A 929 3.05 16.26 17.30
C LEU A 929 3.81 15.94 18.57
N LYS A 930 3.43 14.89 19.30
CA LYS A 930 4.16 14.43 20.49
C LYS A 930 5.63 14.14 20.16
N ARG A 931 5.90 13.35 19.12
CA ARG A 931 7.27 13.04 18.68
C ARG A 931 8.06 14.29 18.29
N PHE A 932 7.40 15.24 17.65
CA PHE A 932 8.02 16.48 17.22
C PHE A 932 8.42 17.35 18.43
N VAL A 933 7.53 17.55 19.41
CA VAL A 933 7.81 18.32 20.63
C VAL A 933 8.99 17.72 21.42
N ILE A 934 9.03 16.40 21.57
CA ILE A 934 10.14 15.70 22.26
C ILE A 934 11.49 16.06 21.60
N ARG A 935 11.53 16.04 20.26
CA ARG A 935 12.76 16.35 19.51
C ARG A 935 13.14 17.81 19.59
N TRP A 936 12.15 18.69 19.55
CA TRP A 936 12.38 20.12 19.70
C TRP A 936 13.00 20.41 21.07
N GLN A 937 12.42 19.88 22.16
CA GLN A 937 12.97 20.03 23.51
C GLN A 937 14.39 19.47 23.64
N ALA A 938 14.65 18.28 23.11
CA ALA A 938 15.99 17.67 23.13
C ALA A 938 17.03 18.53 22.39
N ALA A 939 16.65 19.13 21.26
CA ALA A 939 17.53 20.04 20.50
C ALA A 939 17.80 21.35 21.27
N GLN A 940 16.79 21.91 21.94
CA GLN A 940 16.96 23.12 22.77
C GLN A 940 17.85 22.86 23.99
N GLN A 941 17.74 21.68 24.61
CA GLN A 941 18.63 21.25 25.71
C GLN A 941 20.08 21.12 25.25
N GLN A 942 20.32 20.61 24.03
CA GLN A 942 21.67 20.52 23.44
C GLN A 942 22.24 21.89 23.04
N GLN A 943 21.37 22.88 22.75
CA GLN A 943 21.77 24.25 22.39
C GLN A 943 21.88 25.20 23.60
N GLY A 944 21.60 24.72 24.82
CA GLY A 944 21.76 25.48 26.06
C GLY A 944 20.67 26.53 26.34
N VAL A 945 19.52 26.48 25.66
CA VAL A 945 18.48 27.53 25.73
C VAL A 945 17.29 27.20 26.64
N VAL A 946 17.31 26.08 27.37
CA VAL A 946 16.35 25.84 28.47
C VAL A 946 17.10 25.35 29.70
N SER A 947 17.58 26.28 30.50
CA SER A 947 17.89 26.02 31.91
C SER A 947 16.57 25.92 32.68
N LYS A 948 16.33 24.74 33.27
CA LYS A 948 15.39 24.37 34.34
C LYS A 948 14.15 25.22 34.56
#